data_AF-A0A7C5F7I9-F1
#
_entry.id   AF-A0A7C5F7I9-F1
#
_cell.length_a   1.000
_cell.length_b   1.000
_cell.length_c   1.000
_cell.angle_alpha   90.00
_cell.angle_beta   90.00
_cell.angle_gamma   90.00
#
_symmetry.space_group_name_H-M   'P 1'
#
loop_
_entity.id
_entity.type
_entity.pdbx_description
1 polymer ?
#
loop_
_entity_poly.entity_id
_entity_poly.type
_entity_poly.pdbx_seq_one_letter_code
_entity_poly.pdbx_strand_id
1 'polypeptide(L)'
;MSKKFMFFSAVALLLIIWCCPSWAQDVNLENHFKAYSISPKPFNFSAFTKDQFMEDGLFLMGPILLANPVQKDTFSIIDTTHHLHWYYAEGRDTLIQVNYENQFETTTVSIDSVRFLLVPAQKFPHNPPQNLDHYKCYRIMQQQWLQKKPFMQDQFKDERADSLRRDLFCTPCRKNAHPTFDTFTHYVGYLIAPGEPIIPPLIVQAFDQFNPTPWVDTVMGSKYLLVPTIKNLPPPSDSGPNHYKTWRITPMPHVGTHTVKDQFMTDNLNLTRLEFLSNPVKKIVFGPVVNDTFNIIDPDDHLTWYRATGRDTLLKVGYANQFETTSVVIDSVQFLLVPADKDLHRQDSLDHYKAYRIRNPVPINKGIQLDDQFDIDPENVTSLLPVFFLTPCQKELEPTYDLTTHYVAYVIPPTTYSGPQPRNIADQFFPTPGIGVDVFNSQFLLVPTLKQNVTPQEACCFPDGSCALVDVGTCPGTVVPACLGDANGNLIDDACEPPQSDTGPNHFKTWRIQFIPTTSIPPQLVKDQFMKDTLRFVGLDYLSNPAQKIVGSDTFNITDTTEHLNWYRVFGRNFTRKVLYKNQFESLSVTIDSVKYLLVPAQKLPHNRPDSLDHYKAYRIKNPQLLSKAVILNDQFDQLPEQVTSFLPLYFLTPAEKVRVPAEPRFDTLTHYVAYLINPQTGYSGTARQTIDQFTLTQWNMLPLNSELLLVPTKKICNAVPGDVNGSGGVPNLQDVIYLVNYVFDKDRPATGCLGIDPGTCWPIDPICRGDVNGSGGNPNLQDVIYLVNFVFDKDRIATACLGLSPGNCWCPEPTETCCDPLTGCP
;
A
#
# COMPACT_ATOMS: atom_id res chain seq x y z
N MET A 1 29.51 59.12 -55.89
CA MET A 1 28.29 59.08 -55.05
C MET A 1 28.61 58.35 -53.75
N SER A 2 29.14 59.10 -52.77
CA SER A 2 28.69 59.22 -51.36
C SER A 2 28.74 57.95 -50.50
N LYS A 3 29.88 57.74 -49.79
CA LYS A 3 30.07 57.76 -48.30
C LYS A 3 29.58 56.47 -47.60
N LYS A 4 30.24 55.85 -46.59
CA LYS A 4 31.48 56.02 -45.82
C LYS A 4 31.62 54.77 -44.89
N PHE A 5 32.87 54.36 -44.61
CA PHE A 5 33.48 53.90 -43.33
C PHE A 5 32.91 52.78 -42.40
N MET A 6 33.78 51.77 -42.17
CA MET A 6 34.40 51.25 -40.91
C MET A 6 33.64 50.56 -39.74
N PHE A 7 34.23 49.39 -39.35
CA PHE A 7 34.62 48.83 -38.02
C PHE A 7 33.61 48.52 -36.88
N PHE A 8 33.68 47.24 -36.44
CA PHE A 8 33.57 46.62 -35.08
C PHE A 8 32.60 47.17 -34.01
N SER A 9 31.74 46.32 -33.44
CA SER A 9 32.01 45.56 -32.19
C SER A 9 30.80 44.73 -31.74
N ALA A 10 31.05 43.70 -30.94
CA ALA A 10 30.11 42.75 -30.37
C ALA A 10 29.16 43.36 -29.31
N VAL A 11 27.99 42.73 -29.09
CA VAL A 11 27.42 42.32 -27.78
C VAL A 11 25.98 41.82 -27.96
N ALA A 12 25.72 40.67 -27.33
CA ALA A 12 24.45 40.05 -26.92
C ALA A 12 23.13 40.73 -27.31
N LEU A 13 22.24 39.94 -27.94
CA LEU A 13 20.80 40.10 -27.77
C LEU A 13 20.16 38.75 -27.49
N LEU A 14 19.55 38.66 -26.31
CA LEU A 14 18.68 37.59 -25.87
C LEU A 14 17.63 37.29 -26.96
N LEU A 15 17.55 36.04 -27.37
CA LEU A 15 16.39 35.50 -28.05
C LEU A 15 15.24 35.43 -27.04
N ILE A 16 14.32 36.36 -27.21
CA ILE A 16 12.98 36.35 -26.65
C ILE A 16 12.31 35.04 -27.14
N ILE A 17 12.25 34.05 -26.26
CA ILE A 17 11.37 32.89 -26.45
C ILE A 17 9.96 33.41 -26.25
N TRP A 18 9.28 33.66 -27.37
CA TRP A 18 7.83 33.83 -27.38
C TRP A 18 7.18 32.56 -26.85
N CYS A 19 6.38 32.74 -25.80
CA CYS A 19 5.38 31.81 -25.29
C CYS A 19 4.77 30.94 -26.39
N CYS A 20 5.15 29.67 -26.46
CA CYS A 20 4.16 28.63 -26.70
C CYS A 20 3.63 28.22 -25.32
N PRO A 21 2.34 28.40 -25.02
CA PRO A 21 1.76 27.70 -23.89
C PRO A 21 1.97 26.21 -24.17
N SER A 22 2.52 25.48 -23.21
CA SER A 22 2.43 24.03 -23.18
C SER A 22 0.94 23.67 -23.19
N TRP A 23 0.44 23.14 -24.31
CA TRP A 23 -0.91 22.60 -24.35
C TRP A 23 -0.95 21.39 -23.42
N ALA A 24 -1.97 21.37 -22.56
CA ALA A 24 -2.13 20.45 -21.45
C ALA A 24 -1.92 18.98 -21.84
N GLN A 25 -1.18 18.25 -21.00
CA GLN A 25 -1.17 16.79 -20.98
C GLN A 25 -2.60 16.30 -20.72
N ASP A 26 -3.03 15.24 -21.43
CA ASP A 26 -4.27 14.56 -21.09
C ASP A 26 -4.15 14.03 -19.66
N VAL A 27 -5.13 14.34 -18.83
CA VAL A 27 -5.12 13.91 -17.43
C VAL A 27 -5.70 12.49 -17.28
N ASN A 28 -6.26 11.90 -18.35
CA ASN A 28 -6.84 10.57 -18.32
C ASN A 28 -6.79 9.82 -19.67
N LEU A 29 -6.60 8.50 -19.65
CA LEU A 29 -6.47 7.60 -20.82
C LEU A 29 -7.85 7.04 -21.25
N GLU A 30 -8.85 7.90 -21.47
CA GLU A 30 -10.20 7.50 -21.86
C GLU A 30 -10.67 8.14 -23.18
N ASN A 31 -11.64 7.50 -23.86
CA ASN A 31 -12.16 7.98 -25.15
C ASN A 31 -12.85 9.35 -25.02
N HIS A 32 -12.54 10.30 -25.91
CA HIS A 32 -13.49 11.40 -26.19
C HIS A 32 -14.69 10.84 -26.96
N PHE A 33 -15.88 11.42 -26.78
CA PHE A 33 -17.05 11.05 -27.58
C PHE A 33 -17.67 12.22 -28.31
N LYS A 34 -18.10 12.00 -29.54
CA LYS A 34 -18.95 12.92 -30.31
C LYS A 34 -20.36 12.36 -30.39
N ALA A 35 -21.33 13.11 -29.87
CA ALA A 35 -22.73 12.73 -29.80
C ALA A 35 -23.55 13.41 -30.88
N TYR A 36 -24.42 12.62 -31.51
CA TYR A 36 -25.26 13.03 -32.62
C TYR A 36 -26.74 12.91 -32.28
N SER A 37 -27.53 13.88 -32.74
CA SER A 37 -28.99 13.84 -32.67
C SER A 37 -29.53 12.68 -33.48
N ILE A 38 -30.36 11.84 -32.86
CA ILE A 38 -31.07 10.74 -33.53
C ILE A 38 -32.58 10.97 -33.46
N SER A 39 -33.32 10.33 -34.37
CA SER A 39 -34.78 10.36 -34.35
C SER A 39 -35.31 9.77 -33.02
N PRO A 40 -36.07 10.53 -32.20
CA PRO A 40 -36.54 10.05 -30.91
C PRO A 40 -37.41 8.82 -31.05
N LYS A 41 -37.25 7.87 -30.12
CA LYS A 41 -38.05 6.65 -30.09
C LYS A 41 -38.99 6.65 -28.88
N PRO A 42 -40.27 6.28 -29.04
CA PRO A 42 -41.17 6.13 -27.90
C PRO A 42 -40.71 4.95 -27.04
N PHE A 43 -40.27 5.24 -25.83
CA PHE A 43 -39.79 4.27 -24.86
C PHE A 43 -39.85 4.91 -23.48
N ASN A 44 -40.36 4.18 -22.49
CA ASN A 44 -40.42 4.59 -21.10
C ASN A 44 -39.91 3.45 -20.21
N PHE A 45 -38.98 3.74 -19.31
CA PHE A 45 -38.43 2.75 -18.39
C PHE A 45 -37.97 3.41 -17.09
N SER A 46 -38.01 2.69 -15.98
CA SER A 46 -37.46 3.16 -14.71
C SER A 46 -36.18 2.42 -14.38
N ALA A 47 -35.09 3.16 -14.19
CA ALA A 47 -33.79 2.59 -13.81
C ALA A 47 -33.40 3.09 -12.43
N PHE A 48 -32.88 2.21 -11.58
CA PHE A 48 -32.31 2.61 -10.31
C PHE A 48 -30.82 2.87 -10.50
N THR A 49 -30.38 4.08 -10.17
CA THR A 49 -29.01 4.54 -10.41
C THR A 49 -28.36 5.07 -9.13
N LYS A 50 -27.06 4.83 -9.00
CA LYS A 50 -26.23 5.37 -7.93
C LYS A 50 -24.95 5.92 -8.51
N ASP A 51 -24.71 7.20 -8.33
CA ASP A 51 -23.42 7.82 -8.63
C ASP A 51 -22.79 8.33 -7.32
N GLN A 52 -21.69 9.09 -7.45
CA GLN A 52 -20.99 9.68 -6.31
C GLN A 52 -21.79 10.79 -5.58
N PHE A 53 -22.90 11.28 -6.14
CA PHE A 53 -23.68 12.36 -5.56
C PHE A 53 -24.94 11.84 -4.89
N MET A 54 -25.63 10.88 -5.51
CA MET A 54 -26.89 10.37 -4.98
C MET A 54 -27.26 8.99 -5.53
N GLU A 55 -28.22 8.39 -4.82
CA GLU A 55 -28.89 7.15 -5.20
C GLU A 55 -30.38 7.42 -5.40
N ASP A 56 -30.91 7.16 -6.59
CA ASP A 56 -32.28 7.47 -6.98
C ASP A 56 -32.79 6.63 -8.16
N GLY A 57 -34.12 6.60 -8.30
CA GLY A 57 -34.77 6.09 -9.50
C GLY A 57 -34.88 7.20 -10.55
N LEU A 58 -34.47 6.90 -11.79
CA LEU A 58 -34.65 7.77 -12.95
C LEU A 58 -35.79 7.25 -13.82
N PHE A 59 -36.66 8.16 -14.25
CA PHE A 59 -37.61 7.89 -15.32
C PHE A 59 -36.95 8.22 -16.67
N LEU A 60 -36.75 7.20 -17.50
CA LEU A 60 -36.07 7.30 -18.78
C LEU A 60 -37.09 7.39 -19.92
N MET A 61 -36.91 8.38 -20.78
CA MET A 61 -37.54 8.46 -22.10
C MET A 61 -36.54 7.98 -23.15
N GLY A 62 -37.03 7.47 -24.28
CA GLY A 62 -36.22 6.80 -25.31
C GLY A 62 -34.98 7.58 -25.78
N PRO A 63 -34.03 6.87 -26.40
CA PRO A 63 -32.73 7.44 -26.74
C PRO A 63 -32.90 8.57 -27.76
N ILE A 64 -32.20 9.69 -27.52
CA ILE A 64 -32.24 10.88 -28.38
C ILE A 64 -30.87 11.29 -28.91
N LEU A 65 -29.78 10.71 -28.38
CA LEU A 65 -28.43 10.87 -28.91
C LEU A 65 -27.71 9.52 -28.96
N LEU A 66 -26.87 9.39 -30.00
CA LEU A 66 -25.89 8.32 -30.13
C LEU A 66 -24.49 8.94 -30.12
N ALA A 67 -23.63 8.47 -29.22
CA ALA A 67 -22.26 8.92 -29.05
C ALA A 67 -21.26 7.89 -29.57
N ASN A 68 -20.33 8.36 -30.37
CA ASN A 68 -19.22 7.59 -30.94
C ASN A 68 -17.90 8.03 -30.33
N PRO A 69 -16.91 7.13 -30.24
CA PRO A 69 -15.57 7.53 -29.88
C PRO A 69 -15.02 8.41 -31.02
N VAL A 70 -14.36 9.49 -30.67
CA VAL A 70 -13.91 10.52 -31.62
C VAL A 70 -12.44 10.81 -31.44
N GLN A 71 -11.69 10.83 -32.55
CA GLN A 71 -10.36 11.40 -32.57
C GLN A 71 -10.50 12.91 -32.49
N LYS A 72 -9.91 13.52 -31.46
CA LYS A 72 -10.00 14.96 -31.25
C LYS A 72 -8.61 15.56 -31.30
N ASP A 73 -8.35 16.46 -32.25
CA ASP A 73 -7.04 17.03 -32.52
C ASP A 73 -5.98 15.91 -32.70
N THR A 74 -4.99 15.83 -31.82
CA THR A 74 -3.94 14.81 -31.81
C THR A 74 -4.28 13.59 -30.94
N PHE A 75 -5.41 13.60 -30.23
CA PHE A 75 -5.82 12.53 -29.32
C PHE A 75 -6.52 11.42 -30.10
N SER A 76 -5.90 10.24 -30.12
CA SER A 76 -6.38 9.07 -30.86
C SER A 76 -7.56 8.39 -30.14
N ILE A 77 -8.39 7.68 -30.91
CA ILE A 77 -9.42 6.80 -30.34
C ILE A 77 -8.73 5.62 -29.65
N ILE A 78 -9.08 5.37 -28.38
CA ILE A 78 -8.52 4.33 -27.54
C ILE A 78 -9.18 2.99 -27.83
N ASP A 79 -10.52 2.97 -27.78
CA ASP A 79 -11.32 1.81 -28.13
C ASP A 79 -12.44 2.20 -29.10
N THR A 80 -12.38 1.65 -30.31
CA THR A 80 -13.36 1.92 -31.37
C THR A 80 -14.74 1.29 -31.11
N THR A 81 -14.85 0.37 -30.16
CA THR A 81 -16.10 -0.33 -29.80
C THR A 81 -16.95 0.43 -28.79
N HIS A 82 -16.41 1.47 -28.15
CA HIS A 82 -17.10 2.25 -27.14
C HIS A 82 -18.13 3.18 -27.76
N HIS A 83 -19.42 2.82 -27.68
CA HIS A 83 -20.52 3.71 -28.04
C HIS A 83 -21.49 3.89 -26.87
N LEU A 84 -22.19 5.03 -26.85
CA LEU A 84 -23.12 5.39 -25.78
C LEU A 84 -24.48 5.82 -26.36
N HIS A 85 -25.57 5.27 -25.83
CA HIS A 85 -26.91 5.81 -26.01
C HIS A 85 -27.27 6.78 -24.89
N TRP A 86 -27.87 7.90 -25.24
CA TRP A 86 -28.32 8.91 -24.28
C TRP A 86 -29.83 8.89 -24.17
N TYR A 87 -30.29 8.43 -23.02
CA TYR A 87 -31.69 8.46 -22.63
C TYR A 87 -31.98 9.77 -21.93
N TYR A 88 -33.03 10.48 -22.35
CA TYR A 88 -33.51 11.60 -21.56
C TYR A 88 -34.00 11.07 -20.22
N ALA A 89 -33.56 11.69 -19.13
CA ALA A 89 -33.82 11.21 -17.78
C ALA A 89 -34.42 12.33 -16.93
N GLU A 90 -35.47 11.99 -16.20
CA GLU A 90 -36.02 12.83 -15.14
C GLU A 90 -35.67 12.19 -13.79
N GLY A 91 -34.97 12.95 -12.96
CA GLY A 91 -34.51 12.54 -11.63
C GLY A 91 -34.76 13.63 -10.60
N ARG A 92 -34.25 13.42 -9.37
CA ARG A 92 -34.34 14.43 -8.32
C ARG A 92 -33.43 15.62 -8.63
N ASP A 93 -33.91 16.82 -8.32
CA ASP A 93 -33.09 18.03 -8.38
C ASP A 93 -32.00 17.97 -7.30
N THR A 94 -30.80 18.42 -7.65
CA THR A 94 -29.69 18.66 -6.72
C THR A 94 -29.20 20.09 -6.86
N LEU A 95 -28.33 20.54 -5.97
CA LEU A 95 -27.53 21.74 -6.19
C LEU A 95 -26.15 21.49 -5.61
N ILE A 96 -25.19 21.17 -6.48
CA ILE A 96 -23.85 20.71 -6.06
C ILE A 96 -22.79 21.55 -6.77
N GLN A 97 -21.79 22.01 -6.03
CA GLN A 97 -20.59 22.62 -6.61
C GLN A 97 -19.60 21.52 -6.99
N VAL A 98 -19.08 21.60 -8.21
CA VAL A 98 -18.12 20.65 -8.76
C VAL A 98 -16.95 21.42 -9.33
N ASN A 99 -15.77 21.21 -8.76
CA ASN A 99 -14.52 21.62 -9.38
C ASN A 99 -14.05 20.50 -10.32
N TYR A 100 -13.57 20.87 -11.48
CA TYR A 100 -13.03 19.93 -12.43
C TYR A 100 -11.92 20.54 -13.28
N GLU A 101 -11.12 19.65 -13.86
CA GLU A 101 -10.06 19.97 -14.80
C GLU A 101 -10.15 19.07 -16.03
N ASN A 102 -10.05 19.71 -17.20
CA ASN A 102 -9.88 19.02 -18.46
C ASN A 102 -9.01 19.85 -19.42
N GLN A 103 -8.74 19.28 -20.59
CA GLN A 103 -7.93 19.88 -21.66
C GLN A 103 -8.39 21.27 -22.16
N PHE A 104 -9.61 21.71 -21.84
CA PHE A 104 -10.12 23.02 -22.26
C PHE A 104 -10.03 24.06 -21.16
N GLU A 105 -10.19 23.65 -19.90
CA GLU A 105 -10.28 24.53 -18.73
C GLU A 105 -10.20 23.79 -17.39
N THR A 106 -9.85 24.54 -16.35
CA THR A 106 -9.97 24.16 -14.93
C THR A 106 -10.88 25.16 -14.25
N THR A 107 -12.00 24.71 -13.69
CA THR A 107 -12.96 25.63 -13.06
C THR A 107 -13.98 24.92 -12.15
N THR A 108 -14.78 25.72 -11.45
CA THR A 108 -15.88 25.28 -10.58
C THR A 108 -17.22 25.63 -11.18
N VAL A 109 -18.14 24.67 -11.21
CA VAL A 109 -19.51 24.83 -11.71
C VAL A 109 -20.54 24.31 -10.72
N SER A 110 -21.74 24.87 -10.76
CA SER A 110 -22.90 24.32 -10.05
C SER A 110 -23.70 23.44 -11.00
N ILE A 111 -24.02 22.24 -10.53
CA ILE A 111 -24.88 21.29 -11.24
C ILE A 111 -26.21 21.15 -10.51
N ASP A 112 -27.28 20.90 -11.25
CA ASP A 112 -28.61 20.75 -10.65
C ASP A 112 -29.31 19.41 -10.90
N SER A 113 -30.00 19.30 -12.02
CA SER A 113 -30.97 18.28 -12.38
C SER A 113 -30.30 17.28 -13.31
N VAL A 114 -30.60 16.00 -13.09
CA VAL A 114 -30.24 14.94 -14.03
C VAL A 114 -30.99 15.20 -15.35
N ARG A 115 -30.27 15.16 -16.47
CA ARG A 115 -30.84 15.34 -17.81
C ARG A 115 -30.74 14.10 -18.67
N PHE A 116 -29.66 13.35 -18.51
CA PHE A 116 -29.43 12.17 -19.32
C PHE A 116 -28.86 11.02 -18.48
N LEU A 117 -29.25 9.82 -18.87
CA LEU A 117 -28.53 8.59 -18.54
C LEU A 117 -27.85 8.09 -19.82
N LEU A 118 -26.53 7.98 -19.78
CA LEU A 118 -25.70 7.47 -20.85
C LEU A 118 -25.44 6.00 -20.58
N VAL A 119 -25.69 5.16 -21.58
CA VAL A 119 -25.53 3.72 -21.44
C VAL A 119 -24.68 3.12 -22.55
N PRO A 120 -23.78 2.18 -22.24
CA PRO A 120 -23.02 1.46 -23.25
C PRO A 120 -23.95 0.80 -24.27
N ALA A 121 -23.64 1.03 -25.55
CA ALA A 121 -24.39 0.52 -26.68
C ALA A 121 -23.43 -0.18 -27.64
N GLN A 122 -23.83 -1.34 -28.17
CA GLN A 122 -23.19 -1.97 -29.30
C GLN A 122 -23.67 -1.27 -30.58
N LYS A 123 -22.77 -0.72 -31.38
CA LYS A 123 -23.11 -0.17 -32.70
C LYS A 123 -22.60 -1.10 -33.80
N PHE A 124 -23.48 -1.65 -34.64
CA PHE A 124 -23.04 -2.58 -35.68
C PHE A 124 -22.13 -1.90 -36.73
N PRO A 125 -21.08 -2.59 -37.22
CA PRO A 125 -20.73 -4.00 -36.97
C PRO A 125 -19.81 -4.24 -35.75
N HIS A 126 -19.58 -3.24 -34.89
CA HIS A 126 -18.69 -3.41 -33.75
C HIS A 126 -19.25 -4.40 -32.71
N ASN A 127 -18.34 -5.01 -31.95
CA ASN A 127 -18.70 -5.82 -30.79
C ASN A 127 -19.30 -4.95 -29.68
N PRO A 128 -20.06 -5.54 -28.73
CA PRO A 128 -20.50 -4.82 -27.55
C PRO A 128 -19.30 -4.21 -26.80
N PRO A 129 -19.43 -2.98 -26.28
CA PRO A 129 -18.37 -2.34 -25.53
C PRO A 129 -18.02 -3.16 -24.28
N GLN A 130 -16.72 -3.34 -24.03
CA GLN A 130 -16.20 -3.93 -22.79
C GLN A 130 -15.64 -2.82 -21.91
N ASN A 131 -15.85 -2.95 -20.59
CA ASN A 131 -15.33 -2.02 -19.57
C ASN A 131 -15.72 -0.55 -19.76
N LEU A 132 -16.88 -0.29 -20.39
CA LEU A 132 -17.43 1.07 -20.52
C LEU A 132 -18.56 1.27 -19.50
N ASP A 133 -18.51 2.37 -18.75
CA ASP A 133 -19.48 2.67 -17.70
C ASP A 133 -20.78 3.29 -18.20
N HIS A 134 -21.79 3.24 -17.33
CA HIS A 134 -22.96 4.13 -17.43
C HIS A 134 -22.62 5.49 -16.84
N TYR A 135 -23.15 6.57 -17.42
CA TYR A 135 -22.95 7.92 -16.88
C TYR A 135 -24.27 8.64 -16.60
N LYS A 136 -24.32 9.31 -15.45
CA LYS A 136 -25.42 10.17 -15.06
C LYS A 136 -25.03 11.62 -15.33
N CYS A 137 -25.73 12.27 -16.23
CA CYS A 137 -25.38 13.63 -16.67
C CYS A 137 -26.31 14.66 -16.06
N TYR A 138 -25.71 15.59 -15.34
CA TYR A 138 -26.36 16.72 -14.69
C TYR A 138 -26.21 17.99 -15.53
N ARG A 139 -27.23 18.83 -15.51
CA ARG A 139 -27.16 20.16 -16.13
C ARG A 139 -26.22 21.07 -15.34
N ILE A 140 -25.32 21.75 -16.06
CA ILE A 140 -24.50 22.82 -15.52
C ILE A 140 -25.27 24.15 -15.60
N MET A 141 -25.33 24.87 -14.48
CA MET A 141 -26.05 26.15 -14.40
C MET A 141 -25.28 27.30 -15.04
N GLN A 142 -23.97 27.39 -14.82
CA GLN A 142 -23.10 28.44 -15.37
C GLN A 142 -22.61 28.07 -16.77
N GLN A 143 -23.52 28.08 -17.73
CA GLN A 143 -23.20 27.77 -19.13
C GLN A 143 -22.37 28.91 -19.74
N GLN A 144 -21.19 28.57 -20.24
CA GLN A 144 -20.26 29.54 -20.83
C GLN A 144 -19.77 29.03 -22.18
N TRP A 145 -19.74 29.95 -23.16
CA TRP A 145 -19.12 29.71 -24.46
C TRP A 145 -17.61 29.85 -24.38
N LEU A 146 -16.92 28.82 -24.84
CA LEU A 146 -15.48 28.78 -25.02
C LEU A 146 -15.17 28.96 -26.50
N GLN A 147 -14.22 29.85 -26.79
CA GLN A 147 -13.68 30.05 -28.13
C GLN A 147 -12.62 28.98 -28.44
N LYS A 148 -13.03 27.71 -28.37
CA LYS A 148 -12.21 26.53 -28.67
C LYS A 148 -12.69 25.92 -29.98
N LYS A 149 -11.75 25.58 -30.86
CA LYS A 149 -12.02 25.06 -32.20
C LYS A 149 -11.43 23.67 -32.45
N PRO A 150 -11.77 22.66 -31.62
CA PRO A 150 -11.23 21.33 -31.78
C PRO A 150 -11.59 20.76 -33.15
N PHE A 151 -10.65 20.04 -33.74
CA PHE A 151 -10.91 19.18 -34.89
C PHE A 151 -11.35 17.81 -34.38
N MET A 152 -12.44 17.28 -34.93
CA MET A 152 -13.06 16.04 -34.48
C MET A 152 -13.29 15.12 -35.68
N GLN A 153 -12.73 13.92 -35.62
CA GLN A 153 -12.86 12.91 -36.66
C GLN A 153 -13.39 11.62 -36.03
N ASP A 154 -14.51 11.14 -36.54
CA ASP A 154 -15.05 9.83 -36.19
C ASP A 154 -15.55 9.11 -37.44
N GLN A 155 -16.09 7.92 -37.24
CA GLN A 155 -16.66 7.06 -38.27
C GLN A 155 -17.87 7.63 -39.04
N PHE A 156 -18.44 8.77 -38.64
CA PHE A 156 -19.56 9.41 -39.34
C PHE A 156 -19.10 10.62 -40.13
N LYS A 157 -18.35 11.54 -39.50
CA LYS A 157 -17.94 12.79 -40.14
C LYS A 157 -16.82 13.52 -39.41
N ASP A 158 -15.91 14.08 -40.22
CA ASP A 158 -14.93 15.08 -39.81
C ASP A 158 -15.58 16.46 -39.64
N GLU A 159 -15.32 17.13 -38.52
CA GLU A 159 -15.89 18.43 -38.20
C GLU A 159 -14.90 19.28 -37.40
N ARG A 160 -14.94 20.60 -37.62
CA ARG A 160 -14.23 21.57 -36.77
C ARG A 160 -15.25 22.48 -36.11
N ALA A 161 -15.34 22.42 -34.78
CA ALA A 161 -16.23 23.32 -34.05
C ALA A 161 -15.73 24.77 -34.13
N ASP A 162 -16.65 25.74 -34.13
CA ASP A 162 -16.29 27.17 -33.99
C ASP A 162 -16.23 27.60 -32.53
N SER A 163 -17.11 27.04 -31.71
CA SER A 163 -17.16 27.28 -30.28
C SER A 163 -17.79 26.09 -29.55
N LEU A 164 -17.49 25.99 -28.26
CA LEU A 164 -18.04 24.97 -27.38
C LEU A 164 -18.76 25.65 -26.22
N ARG A 165 -19.98 25.23 -25.87
CA ARG A 165 -20.65 25.66 -24.64
C ARG A 165 -20.69 24.53 -23.65
N ARG A 166 -20.10 24.72 -22.48
CA ARG A 166 -20.21 23.78 -21.38
C ARG A 166 -21.69 23.64 -20.96
N ASP A 167 -22.22 22.42 -20.96
CA ASP A 167 -23.67 22.19 -20.80
C ASP A 167 -23.99 21.12 -19.75
N LEU A 168 -23.19 20.05 -19.71
CA LEU A 168 -23.44 18.88 -18.86
C LEU A 168 -22.19 18.44 -18.09
N PHE A 169 -22.40 17.92 -16.88
CA PHE A 169 -21.39 17.21 -16.10
C PHE A 169 -21.86 15.78 -15.85
N CYS A 170 -21.08 14.79 -16.28
CA CYS A 170 -21.45 13.39 -16.30
C CYS A 170 -20.56 12.60 -15.36
N THR A 171 -21.18 11.88 -14.43
CA THR A 171 -20.54 11.05 -13.42
C THR A 171 -20.68 9.57 -13.76
N PRO A 172 -19.65 8.73 -13.56
CA PRO A 172 -19.81 7.30 -13.68
C PRO A 172 -20.81 6.82 -12.61
N CYS A 173 -21.73 5.93 -13.00
CA CYS A 173 -22.82 5.50 -12.14
C CYS A 173 -23.08 4.00 -12.26
N ARG A 174 -23.55 3.41 -11.16
CA ARG A 174 -24.09 2.05 -11.13
C ARG A 174 -25.55 2.09 -11.54
N LYS A 175 -25.97 1.12 -12.35
CA LYS A 175 -27.37 0.91 -12.70
C LYS A 175 -27.80 -0.49 -12.26
N ASN A 176 -28.89 -0.61 -11.51
CA ASN A 176 -29.50 -1.90 -11.11
C ASN A 176 -28.46 -2.90 -10.55
N ALA A 177 -27.64 -2.47 -9.59
CA ALA A 177 -26.58 -3.26 -8.94
C ALA A 177 -25.42 -3.74 -9.85
N HIS A 178 -25.31 -3.28 -11.09
CA HIS A 178 -24.13 -3.55 -11.93
C HIS A 178 -22.90 -2.79 -11.38
N PRO A 179 -21.70 -3.38 -11.44
CA PRO A 179 -20.48 -2.70 -11.02
C PRO A 179 -20.16 -1.52 -11.93
N THR A 180 -19.47 -0.53 -11.38
CA THR A 180 -18.79 0.54 -12.14
C THR A 180 -17.36 0.06 -12.37
N PHE A 181 -16.86 0.13 -13.60
CA PHE A 181 -15.51 -0.28 -13.99
C PHE A 181 -14.49 0.81 -13.64
N ASP A 182 -14.79 2.06 -14.01
CA ASP A 182 -13.99 3.23 -13.75
C ASP A 182 -14.80 4.27 -12.95
N THR A 183 -14.45 4.38 -11.67
CA THR A 183 -15.08 5.36 -10.77
C THR A 183 -14.45 6.75 -10.83
N PHE A 184 -13.37 6.93 -11.59
CA PHE A 184 -12.57 8.15 -11.62
C PHE A 184 -12.88 9.03 -12.83
N THR A 185 -13.10 8.44 -14.01
CA THR A 185 -13.36 9.22 -15.23
C THR A 185 -14.74 9.86 -15.21
N HIS A 186 -14.76 11.18 -15.26
CA HIS A 186 -15.96 11.98 -15.48
C HIS A 186 -15.95 12.54 -16.90
N TYR A 187 -17.11 13.00 -17.37
CA TYR A 187 -17.18 13.74 -18.63
C TYR A 187 -17.81 15.10 -18.43
N VAL A 188 -17.29 16.08 -19.15
CA VAL A 188 -18.02 17.32 -19.41
C VAL A 188 -18.56 17.25 -20.83
N GLY A 189 -19.88 17.43 -20.96
CA GLY A 189 -20.55 17.57 -22.24
C GLY A 189 -20.56 19.02 -22.69
N TYR A 190 -19.84 19.27 -23.79
CA TYR A 190 -19.82 20.56 -24.47
C TYR A 190 -20.76 20.54 -25.67
N LEU A 191 -21.72 21.46 -25.71
CA LEU A 191 -22.54 21.70 -26.89
C LEU A 191 -21.66 22.27 -28.01
N ILE A 192 -21.71 21.64 -29.19
CA ILE A 192 -20.95 22.05 -30.38
C ILE A 192 -21.73 23.16 -31.10
N ALA A 193 -21.07 24.26 -31.44
CA ALA A 193 -21.67 25.30 -32.28
C ALA A 193 -20.74 25.80 -33.40
N PRO A 194 -21.24 25.87 -34.66
CA PRO A 194 -22.47 25.22 -35.11
C PRO A 194 -22.31 23.69 -35.09
N GLY A 195 -23.36 22.95 -34.71
CA GLY A 195 -23.39 21.51 -34.95
C GLY A 195 -23.71 21.24 -36.42
N GLU A 196 -22.87 20.46 -37.10
CA GLU A 196 -23.06 20.18 -38.52
C GLU A 196 -24.09 19.07 -38.79
N PRO A 197 -25.03 19.27 -39.73
CA PRO A 197 -25.97 18.23 -40.12
C PRO A 197 -25.27 17.11 -40.92
N ILE A 198 -25.83 15.91 -40.84
CA ILE A 198 -25.51 14.77 -41.71
C ILE A 198 -26.55 14.73 -42.84
N ILE A 199 -26.09 14.98 -44.07
CA ILE A 199 -26.94 15.03 -45.26
C ILE A 199 -26.36 14.08 -46.33
N PRO A 200 -27.10 13.03 -46.74
CA PRO A 200 -28.39 12.57 -46.19
C PRO A 200 -28.23 11.97 -44.78
N PRO A 201 -29.30 11.91 -43.95
CA PRO A 201 -29.24 11.28 -42.63
C PRO A 201 -28.73 9.84 -42.70
N LEU A 202 -27.86 9.47 -41.75
CA LEU A 202 -27.28 8.14 -41.70
C LEU A 202 -28.18 7.19 -40.90
N ILE A 203 -28.40 5.98 -41.39
CA ILE A 203 -29.14 4.93 -40.67
C ILE A 203 -28.15 3.99 -40.02
N VAL A 204 -28.24 3.83 -38.70
CA VAL A 204 -27.36 2.99 -37.89
C VAL A 204 -28.19 2.01 -37.08
N GLN A 205 -27.69 0.80 -36.90
CA GLN A 205 -28.27 -0.15 -35.96
C GLN A 205 -27.42 -0.18 -34.68
N ALA A 206 -28.07 0.04 -33.55
CA ALA A 206 -27.41 0.01 -32.25
C ALA A 206 -28.24 -0.78 -31.23
N PHE A 207 -27.58 -1.60 -30.43
CA PHE A 207 -28.19 -2.45 -29.42
C PHE A 207 -27.74 -2.00 -28.04
N ASP A 208 -28.68 -1.87 -27.11
CA ASP A 208 -28.37 -1.61 -25.71
C ASP A 208 -29.18 -2.51 -24.78
N GLN A 209 -28.81 -2.48 -23.53
CA GLN A 209 -29.39 -3.24 -22.43
C GLN A 209 -30.88 -2.99 -22.09
N PHE A 210 -31.54 -2.03 -22.73
CA PHE A 210 -32.93 -1.67 -22.41
C PHE A 210 -33.94 -2.14 -23.46
N ASN A 211 -33.48 -2.51 -24.64
CA ASN A 211 -34.33 -3.03 -25.71
C ASN A 211 -33.80 -4.38 -26.21
N PRO A 212 -34.61 -5.45 -26.20
CA PRO A 212 -34.21 -6.75 -26.75
C PRO A 212 -34.05 -6.74 -28.29
N THR A 213 -34.45 -5.67 -28.97
CA THR A 213 -34.27 -5.48 -30.40
C THR A 213 -33.34 -4.28 -30.68
N PRO A 214 -32.47 -4.35 -31.70
CA PRO A 214 -31.63 -3.20 -32.07
C PRO A 214 -32.47 -1.98 -32.44
N TRP A 215 -32.09 -0.82 -31.92
CA TRP A 215 -32.57 0.48 -32.37
C TRP A 215 -32.11 0.73 -33.81
N VAL A 216 -33.02 1.28 -34.62
CA VAL A 216 -32.71 1.80 -35.96
C VAL A 216 -32.65 3.32 -35.86
N ASP A 217 -31.45 3.85 -35.71
CA ASP A 217 -31.18 5.25 -35.43
C ASP A 217 -30.93 6.03 -36.71
N THR A 218 -31.73 7.06 -36.93
CA THR A 218 -31.52 8.04 -37.99
C THR A 218 -30.69 9.20 -37.44
N VAL A 219 -29.39 9.19 -37.73
CA VAL A 219 -28.41 10.19 -37.27
C VAL A 219 -28.53 11.47 -38.12
N MET A 220 -28.84 12.58 -37.47
CA MET A 220 -29.20 13.85 -38.13
C MET A 220 -28.10 14.91 -38.13
N GLY A 221 -27.24 14.94 -37.10
CA GLY A 221 -26.19 15.96 -36.97
C GLY A 221 -25.51 15.94 -35.61
N SER A 222 -24.29 16.49 -35.53
CA SER A 222 -23.52 16.55 -34.29
C SER A 222 -24.17 17.51 -33.29
N LYS A 223 -24.02 17.22 -32.00
CA LYS A 223 -24.63 18.03 -30.93
C LYS A 223 -23.70 18.26 -29.75
N TYR A 224 -23.05 17.21 -29.23
CA TYR A 224 -22.17 17.31 -28.07
C TYR A 224 -20.80 16.68 -28.32
N LEU A 225 -19.78 17.23 -27.65
CA LEU A 225 -18.48 16.62 -27.43
C LEU A 225 -18.35 16.29 -25.94
N LEU A 226 -18.24 15.00 -25.60
CA LEU A 226 -17.86 14.55 -24.27
C LEU A 226 -16.34 14.53 -24.15
N VAL A 227 -15.84 15.18 -23.11
CA VAL A 227 -14.42 15.30 -22.81
C VAL A 227 -14.10 14.63 -21.49
N PRO A 228 -13.20 13.62 -21.45
CA PRO A 228 -12.70 13.06 -20.21
C PRO A 228 -12.19 14.18 -19.30
N THR A 229 -12.63 14.14 -18.07
CA THR A 229 -12.46 15.21 -17.11
C THR A 229 -12.11 14.59 -15.77
N ILE A 230 -11.10 15.14 -15.10
CA ILE A 230 -10.87 14.82 -13.70
C ILE A 230 -11.73 15.76 -12.87
N LYS A 231 -12.59 15.16 -12.05
CA LYS A 231 -13.17 15.88 -10.94
C LYS A 231 -12.05 16.13 -9.94
N ASN A 232 -11.47 17.32 -9.99
CA ASN A 232 -10.72 17.84 -8.86
C ASN A 232 -11.74 17.95 -7.75
N LEU A 233 -11.80 16.95 -6.85
CA LEU A 233 -12.61 17.09 -5.66
C LEU A 233 -12.19 18.44 -5.07
N PRO A 234 -13.09 19.45 -4.99
CA PRO A 234 -12.88 20.39 -3.92
C PRO A 234 -12.77 19.46 -2.70
N PRO A 235 -11.68 19.54 -1.91
CA PRO A 235 -11.67 18.87 -0.61
C PRO A 235 -13.05 19.10 -0.01
N PRO A 236 -13.74 18.02 0.41
CA PRO A 236 -15.19 18.03 0.65
C PRO A 236 -15.55 19.37 1.28
N SER A 237 -16.34 20.19 0.56
CA SER A 237 -16.68 21.52 1.08
C SER A 237 -17.22 21.28 2.47
N ASP A 238 -16.55 21.83 3.47
CA ASP A 238 -16.73 21.54 4.89
C ASP A 238 -18.22 21.53 5.25
N SER A 239 -18.83 20.34 5.26
CA SER A 239 -20.30 20.22 5.26
C SER A 239 -20.87 19.89 6.63
N GLY A 240 -20.19 20.24 7.72
CA GLY A 240 -20.84 20.21 9.03
C GLY A 240 -19.94 20.14 10.28
N PRO A 241 -18.98 19.21 10.40
CA PRO A 241 -18.33 18.95 11.69
C PRO A 241 -16.98 19.66 11.86
N ASN A 242 -16.67 20.10 13.08
CA ASN A 242 -15.36 20.65 13.42
C ASN A 242 -14.21 19.67 13.14
N HIS A 243 -13.07 20.18 12.68
CA HIS A 243 -11.76 19.54 12.91
C HIS A 243 -11.34 19.77 14.36
N TYR A 244 -10.63 18.81 14.95
CA TYR A 244 -10.08 19.01 16.30
C TYR A 244 -8.57 18.84 16.34
N LYS A 245 -7.90 19.74 17.05
CA LYS A 245 -6.52 19.57 17.48
C LYS A 245 -6.54 18.96 18.87
N THR A 246 -5.84 17.83 19.02
CA THR A 246 -5.84 17.06 20.26
C THR A 246 -4.56 17.27 21.02
N TRP A 247 -4.72 17.70 22.26
CA TRP A 247 -3.66 18.06 23.16
C TRP A 247 -3.50 17.03 24.26
N ARG A 248 -2.25 16.70 24.57
CA ARG A 248 -1.92 15.87 25.73
C ARG A 248 -2.17 16.66 27.00
N ILE A 249 -2.82 16.02 27.97
CA ILE A 249 -3.02 16.55 29.31
C ILE A 249 -2.31 15.71 30.37
N THR A 250 -2.26 16.21 31.61
CA THR A 250 -1.80 15.40 32.75
C THR A 250 -2.73 14.21 32.91
N PRO A 251 -2.26 12.96 32.78
CA PRO A 251 -3.16 11.81 32.81
C PRO A 251 -3.86 11.69 34.17
N MET A 252 -5.17 11.54 34.15
CA MET A 252 -5.98 11.42 35.36
C MET A 252 -6.59 10.04 35.47
N PRO A 253 -6.38 9.30 36.59
CA PRO A 253 -6.97 7.99 36.78
C PRO A 253 -8.49 8.03 36.70
N HIS A 254 -9.07 7.05 36.02
CA HIS A 254 -10.50 6.83 35.98
C HIS A 254 -10.75 5.32 35.90
N VAL A 255 -11.71 4.77 36.62
CA VAL A 255 -12.01 3.34 36.55
C VAL A 255 -13.51 3.18 36.39
N GLY A 256 -13.91 2.63 35.25
CA GLY A 256 -15.31 2.40 34.91
C GLY A 256 -15.44 1.41 33.76
N THR A 257 -16.53 0.65 33.75
CA THR A 257 -16.91 -0.21 32.63
C THR A 257 -18.20 0.33 32.04
N HIS A 258 -18.24 0.55 30.73
CA HIS A 258 -19.38 1.13 30.05
C HIS A 258 -19.78 0.31 28.82
N THR A 259 -21.08 0.10 28.64
CA THR A 259 -21.62 -0.49 27.41
C THR A 259 -21.58 0.56 26.32
N VAL A 260 -20.90 0.29 25.21
CA VAL A 260 -20.78 1.21 24.08
C VAL A 260 -21.09 0.47 22.80
N LYS A 261 -22.04 1.02 22.03
CA LYS A 261 -22.48 0.52 20.74
C LYS A 261 -22.11 1.50 19.64
N ASP A 262 -21.33 1.05 18.68
CA ASP A 262 -21.16 1.76 17.41
C ASP A 262 -21.80 0.98 16.26
N GLN A 263 -21.55 1.45 15.04
CA GLN A 263 -21.98 0.80 13.80
C GLN A 263 -21.33 -0.58 13.51
N PHE A 264 -20.31 -0.97 14.26
CA PHE A 264 -19.63 -2.25 14.11
C PHE A 264 -20.15 -3.24 15.13
N MET A 265 -20.24 -2.84 16.41
CA MET A 265 -20.65 -3.73 17.48
C MET A 265 -21.11 -3.00 18.75
N THR A 266 -21.76 -3.76 19.63
CA THR A 266 -21.92 -3.42 21.05
C THR A 266 -20.83 -4.11 21.86
N ASP A 267 -20.13 -3.35 22.71
CA ASP A 267 -19.00 -3.83 23.51
C ASP A 267 -18.97 -3.20 24.91
N ASN A 268 -18.36 -3.86 25.89
CA ASN A 268 -18.15 -3.31 27.24
C ASN A 268 -16.72 -2.78 27.36
N LEU A 269 -16.56 -1.46 27.40
CA LEU A 269 -15.26 -0.80 27.47
C LEU A 269 -14.84 -0.56 28.91
N ASN A 270 -13.66 -1.06 29.28
CA ASN A 270 -12.98 -0.74 30.54
C ASN A 270 -12.12 0.51 30.36
N LEU A 271 -12.51 1.59 31.02
CA LEU A 271 -11.82 2.89 31.03
C LEU A 271 -10.83 2.95 32.19
N THR A 272 -9.62 3.48 31.94
CA THR A 272 -8.51 3.45 32.92
C THR A 272 -7.93 4.81 33.30
N ARG A 273 -7.98 5.79 32.39
CA ARG A 273 -7.54 7.17 32.63
C ARG A 273 -7.93 8.09 31.49
N LEU A 274 -8.06 9.37 31.81
CA LEU A 274 -8.20 10.46 30.85
C LEU A 274 -6.81 10.93 30.41
N GLU A 275 -6.55 11.02 29.09
CA GLU A 275 -5.20 11.33 28.53
C GLU A 275 -5.14 12.55 27.61
N PHE A 276 -6.23 12.90 26.93
CA PHE A 276 -6.25 13.98 25.94
C PHE A 276 -7.50 14.84 26.01
N LEU A 277 -7.35 16.08 25.54
CA LEU A 277 -8.42 17.04 25.28
C LEU A 277 -8.35 17.44 23.81
N SER A 278 -9.45 17.27 23.08
CA SER A 278 -9.59 17.72 21.69
C SER A 278 -10.36 19.02 21.63
N ASN A 279 -9.79 19.96 20.89
CA ASN A 279 -10.24 21.33 20.81
C ASN A 279 -10.47 21.72 19.33
N PRO A 280 -11.56 22.44 18.99
CA PRO A 280 -11.83 22.83 17.60
C PRO A 280 -10.67 23.65 17.06
N VAL A 281 -10.25 23.36 15.82
CA VAL A 281 -9.07 23.96 15.20
C VAL A 281 -9.38 24.51 13.83
N LYS A 282 -8.87 25.71 13.56
CA LYS A 282 -8.82 26.24 12.20
C LYS A 282 -7.67 25.55 11.47
N LYS A 283 -7.95 24.99 10.30
CA LYS A 283 -6.96 24.25 9.50
C LYS A 283 -6.81 24.90 8.13
N ILE A 284 -5.58 25.15 7.72
CA ILE A 284 -5.24 25.64 6.37
C ILE A 284 -4.43 24.56 5.67
N VAL A 285 -4.88 24.08 4.51
CA VAL A 285 -4.18 23.12 3.68
C VAL A 285 -3.47 23.86 2.56
N PHE A 286 -2.15 23.73 2.47
CA PHE A 286 -1.38 24.42 1.45
C PHE A 286 -1.62 23.79 0.08
N GLY A 287 -2.12 24.60 -0.87
CA GLY A 287 -2.38 24.20 -2.25
C GLY A 287 -1.40 24.89 -3.22
N PRO A 288 -1.21 24.34 -4.43
CA PRO A 288 -0.29 24.90 -5.42
C PRO A 288 -0.74 26.26 -5.98
N VAL A 289 -2.04 26.59 -5.86
CA VAL A 289 -2.62 27.83 -6.39
C VAL A 289 -3.35 28.64 -5.30
N VAL A 290 -4.15 27.98 -4.46
CA VAL A 290 -4.89 28.60 -3.35
C VAL A 290 -4.84 27.68 -2.15
N ASN A 291 -4.65 28.26 -0.95
CA ASN A 291 -4.75 27.53 0.30
C ASN A 291 -6.22 27.27 0.62
N ASP A 292 -6.53 26.05 1.01
CA ASP A 292 -7.87 25.67 1.44
C ASP A 292 -8.02 25.85 2.96
N THR A 293 -9.01 26.63 3.39
CA THR A 293 -9.17 27.05 4.80
C THR A 293 -10.47 26.50 5.38
N PHE A 294 -10.33 25.77 6.48
CA PHE A 294 -11.41 25.20 7.27
C PHE A 294 -11.48 25.97 8.58
N ASN A 295 -12.56 26.71 8.79
CA ASN A 295 -12.76 27.51 9.98
C ASN A 295 -13.43 26.67 11.07
N ILE A 296 -13.27 27.09 12.32
CA ILE A 296 -14.00 26.52 13.45
C ILE A 296 -15.49 26.81 13.23
N ILE A 297 -16.31 25.75 13.22
CA ILE A 297 -17.76 25.81 13.01
C ILE A 297 -18.45 26.06 14.35
N ASP A 298 -18.12 25.26 15.35
CA ASP A 298 -18.61 25.42 16.73
C ASP A 298 -17.42 25.46 17.70
N PRO A 299 -17.08 26.62 18.28
CA PRO A 299 -15.94 26.76 19.17
C PRO A 299 -16.13 26.09 20.53
N ASP A 300 -17.36 25.75 20.91
CA ASP A 300 -17.68 25.15 22.21
C ASP A 300 -17.63 23.61 22.15
N ASP A 301 -17.35 23.03 20.98
CA ASP A 301 -17.27 21.58 20.83
C ASP A 301 -15.95 21.01 21.36
N HIS A 302 -15.97 20.28 22.49
CA HIS A 302 -14.77 19.61 22.97
C HIS A 302 -14.98 18.11 23.20
N LEU A 303 -13.89 17.33 23.08
CA LEU A 303 -13.89 15.89 23.35
C LEU A 303 -12.77 15.53 24.32
N THR A 304 -13.08 14.78 25.39
CA THR A 304 -12.09 14.17 26.29
C THR A 304 -11.83 12.72 25.91
N TRP A 305 -10.57 12.28 25.97
CA TRP A 305 -10.15 10.95 25.54
C TRP A 305 -9.84 10.05 26.72
N TYR A 306 -10.68 9.04 26.94
CA TYR A 306 -10.47 8.03 27.96
C TYR A 306 -9.78 6.81 27.36
N ARG A 307 -8.65 6.43 27.94
CA ARG A 307 -7.96 5.17 27.61
C ARG A 307 -8.91 4.02 27.88
N ALA A 308 -9.27 3.31 26.82
CA ALA A 308 -10.24 2.23 26.84
C ALA A 308 -9.58 0.90 26.44
N THR A 309 -10.11 -0.19 26.98
CA THR A 309 -9.84 -1.55 26.51
C THR A 309 -11.19 -2.25 26.34
N GLY A 310 -11.37 -2.91 25.21
CA GLY A 310 -12.60 -3.61 24.85
C GLY A 310 -12.29 -4.93 24.17
N ARG A 311 -13.27 -5.50 23.48
CA ARG A 311 -13.08 -6.67 22.64
C ARG A 311 -12.15 -6.34 21.47
N ASP A 312 -11.23 -7.26 21.16
CA ASP A 312 -10.42 -7.17 19.94
C ASP A 312 -11.31 -7.34 18.71
N THR A 313 -11.08 -6.51 17.70
CA THR A 313 -11.71 -6.64 16.38
C THR A 313 -10.62 -6.79 15.34
N LEU A 314 -10.97 -7.26 14.13
CA LEU A 314 -10.13 -7.01 12.96
C LEU A 314 -11.00 -6.74 11.75
N LEU A 315 -11.09 -5.47 11.36
CA LEU A 315 -11.99 -5.02 10.32
C LEU A 315 -11.22 -4.26 9.25
N LYS A 316 -11.56 -4.50 7.98
CA LYS A 316 -11.13 -3.66 6.87
C LYS A 316 -12.15 -2.55 6.67
N VAL A 317 -11.73 -1.29 6.81
CA VAL A 317 -12.59 -0.11 6.70
C VAL A 317 -12.07 0.80 5.60
N GLY A 318 -12.92 1.06 4.61
CA GLY A 318 -12.69 2.09 3.61
C GLY A 318 -13.13 3.46 4.12
N TYR A 319 -12.33 4.49 3.89
CA TYR A 319 -12.69 5.87 4.22
C TYR A 319 -12.14 6.87 3.23
N ALA A 320 -12.81 8.03 3.15
CA ALA A 320 -12.40 9.16 2.35
C ALA A 320 -12.47 10.46 3.17
N ASN A 321 -11.42 11.26 3.12
CA ASN A 321 -11.38 12.60 3.70
C ASN A 321 -10.55 13.56 2.84
N GLN A 322 -10.29 14.78 3.32
CA GLN A 322 -9.58 15.81 2.54
C GLN A 322 -8.09 15.50 2.27
N PHE A 323 -7.54 14.45 2.89
CA PHE A 323 -6.14 14.07 2.75
C PHE A 323 -5.96 12.83 1.89
N GLU A 324 -6.86 11.87 1.99
CA GLU A 324 -6.75 10.60 1.29
C GLU A 324 -8.11 9.93 1.07
N THR A 325 -8.12 8.96 0.17
CA THR A 325 -9.19 7.97 0.03
C THR A 325 -8.53 6.60 0.01
N THR A 326 -8.76 5.80 1.04
CA THR A 326 -8.01 4.56 1.27
C THR A 326 -8.84 3.52 2.00
N SER A 327 -8.28 2.33 2.20
CA SER A 327 -8.82 1.30 3.09
C SER A 327 -7.75 0.86 4.08
N VAL A 328 -8.11 0.80 5.35
CA VAL A 328 -7.23 0.42 6.45
C VAL A 328 -7.75 -0.81 7.17
N VAL A 329 -6.85 -1.52 7.86
CA VAL A 329 -7.23 -2.57 8.82
C VAL A 329 -7.21 -1.97 10.21
N ILE A 330 -8.34 -2.04 10.91
CA ILE A 330 -8.47 -1.59 12.31
C ILE A 330 -8.55 -2.81 13.22
N ASP A 331 -8.02 -2.70 14.45
CA ASP A 331 -8.05 -3.81 15.40
C ASP A 331 -8.75 -3.54 16.75
N SER A 332 -8.10 -2.83 17.65
CA SER A 332 -8.45 -2.75 19.06
C SER A 332 -8.91 -1.35 19.37
N VAL A 333 -9.94 -1.23 20.22
CA VAL A 333 -10.35 0.05 20.78
C VAL A 333 -9.25 0.52 21.73
N GLN A 334 -8.73 1.73 21.50
CA GLN A 334 -7.70 2.35 22.35
C GLN A 334 -8.26 3.49 23.18
N PHE A 335 -9.30 4.18 22.68
CA PHE A 335 -9.94 5.28 23.39
C PHE A 335 -11.46 5.29 23.21
N LEU A 336 -12.15 5.78 24.22
CA LEU A 336 -13.50 6.29 24.14
C LEU A 336 -13.42 7.81 24.27
N LEU A 337 -13.94 8.52 23.28
CA LEU A 337 -14.08 9.97 23.30
C LEU A 337 -15.47 10.33 23.76
N VAL A 338 -15.55 11.31 24.65
CA VAL A 338 -16.83 11.77 25.19
C VAL A 338 -16.92 13.30 25.06
N PRO A 339 -18.12 13.85 24.79
CA PRO A 339 -18.36 15.29 24.81
C PRO A 339 -17.95 15.90 26.15
N ALA A 340 -17.34 17.07 26.09
CA ALA A 340 -16.86 17.78 27.27
C ALA A 340 -17.13 19.28 27.15
N ASP A 341 -17.54 19.87 28.27
CA ASP A 341 -17.58 21.31 28.45
C ASP A 341 -16.18 21.77 28.87
N LYS A 342 -15.67 22.81 28.22
CA LYS A 342 -14.46 23.50 28.64
C LYS A 342 -14.85 24.87 29.17
N ASP A 343 -14.36 25.22 30.35
CA ASP A 343 -14.64 26.50 31.01
C ASP A 343 -16.15 26.80 31.21
N LEU A 344 -16.97 25.76 31.38
CA LEU A 344 -18.41 25.80 31.69
C LEU A 344 -19.33 26.29 30.54
N HIS A 345 -18.87 26.17 29.29
CA HIS A 345 -19.72 26.31 28.11
C HIS A 345 -20.50 25.02 27.90
N ARG A 346 -21.84 25.08 27.94
CA ARG A 346 -22.72 23.90 27.89
C ARG A 346 -22.92 23.41 26.46
N GLN A 347 -22.66 22.14 26.22
CA GLN A 347 -22.85 21.48 24.93
C GLN A 347 -24.09 20.57 24.92
N ASP A 348 -24.97 20.69 23.91
CA ASP A 348 -26.24 19.92 23.85
C ASP A 348 -26.31 18.91 22.66
N SER A 349 -25.24 18.64 21.89
CA SER A 349 -25.40 17.81 20.66
C SER A 349 -24.22 17.01 20.07
N LEU A 350 -23.05 16.92 20.74
CA LEU A 350 -21.92 16.15 20.19
C LEU A 350 -21.98 14.66 20.55
N ASP A 351 -21.54 13.81 19.63
CA ASP A 351 -21.49 12.35 19.83
C ASP A 351 -20.28 11.87 20.63
N HIS A 352 -20.40 10.69 21.23
CA HIS A 352 -19.27 9.90 21.70
C HIS A 352 -18.61 9.18 20.51
N TYR A 353 -17.31 8.92 20.59
CA TYR A 353 -16.60 8.16 19.55
C TYR A 353 -15.76 7.02 20.12
N LYS A 354 -15.84 5.85 19.49
CA LYS A 354 -14.88 4.75 19.71
C LYS A 354 -13.69 4.91 18.77
N ALA A 355 -12.48 4.95 19.32
CA ALA A 355 -11.24 5.07 18.54
C ALA A 355 -10.55 3.70 18.41
N TYR A 356 -10.57 3.15 17.20
CA TYR A 356 -9.90 1.90 16.85
C TYR A 356 -8.51 2.16 16.30
N ARG A 357 -7.52 1.37 16.71
CA ARG A 357 -6.15 1.45 16.19
C ARG A 357 -6.09 0.99 14.73
N ILE A 358 -5.45 1.80 13.88
CA ILE A 358 -5.11 1.47 12.50
C ILE A 358 -3.81 0.66 12.47
N ARG A 359 -3.79 -0.48 11.76
CA ARG A 359 -2.60 -1.31 11.57
C ARG A 359 -1.79 -0.85 10.35
N ASN A 360 -0.47 -0.89 10.49
CA ASN A 360 0.50 -0.54 9.44
C ASN A 360 0.20 0.81 8.76
N PRO A 361 0.03 1.90 9.52
CA PRO A 361 -0.34 3.18 8.95
C PRO A 361 0.76 3.72 8.02
N VAL A 362 0.35 4.38 6.94
CA VAL A 362 1.27 4.96 5.95
C VAL A 362 1.28 6.48 6.13
N PRO A 363 2.45 7.13 6.26
CA PRO A 363 2.53 8.57 6.41
C PRO A 363 2.18 9.30 5.10
N ILE A 364 1.53 10.45 5.24
CA ILE A 364 1.13 11.35 4.16
C ILE A 364 1.95 12.62 4.29
N ASN A 365 2.71 12.97 3.26
CA ASN A 365 3.47 14.22 3.21
C ASN A 365 2.58 15.34 2.69
N LYS A 366 1.84 15.99 3.59
CA LYS A 366 0.95 17.11 3.25
C LYS A 366 1.14 18.24 4.24
N GLY A 367 1.55 19.40 3.71
CA GLY A 367 1.75 20.62 4.48
C GLY A 367 0.41 21.23 4.87
N ILE A 368 0.20 21.44 6.17
CA ILE A 368 -0.95 22.15 6.72
C ILE A 368 -0.51 23.13 7.81
N GLN A 369 -1.37 24.09 8.13
CA GLN A 369 -1.23 24.97 9.28
C GLN A 369 -2.48 24.82 10.16
N LEU A 370 -2.26 24.76 11.47
CA LEU A 370 -3.28 24.58 12.49
C LEU A 370 -3.25 25.76 13.45
N ASP A 371 -4.42 26.27 13.82
CA ASP A 371 -4.56 27.41 14.72
C ASP A 371 -5.79 27.21 15.60
N ASP A 372 -5.59 27.04 16.91
CA ASP A 372 -6.66 26.93 17.89
C ASP A 372 -6.46 27.86 19.10
N GLN A 373 -7.40 27.83 20.05
CA GLN A 373 -7.38 28.74 21.21
C GLN A 373 -6.24 28.48 22.22
N PHE A 374 -5.47 27.39 22.09
CA PHE A 374 -4.33 27.08 22.95
C PHE A 374 -2.99 27.45 22.29
N ASP A 375 -3.00 27.71 20.99
CA ASP A 375 -1.84 28.14 20.24
C ASP A 375 -1.42 29.57 20.59
N ILE A 376 -0.11 29.77 20.73
CA ILE A 376 0.50 31.11 20.80
C ILE A 376 0.70 31.66 19.39
N ASP A 377 1.14 30.78 18.48
CA ASP A 377 1.32 31.01 17.05
C ASP A 377 0.78 29.80 16.28
N PRO A 378 0.27 29.98 15.05
CA PRO A 378 -0.19 28.87 14.21
C PRO A 378 0.89 27.80 13.98
N GLU A 379 0.53 26.54 14.19
CA GLU A 379 1.41 25.37 14.07
C GLU A 379 1.48 24.84 12.63
N ASN A 380 2.68 24.75 12.07
CA ASN A 380 2.89 24.16 10.74
C ASN A 380 3.25 22.68 10.83
N VAL A 381 2.45 21.84 10.17
CA VAL A 381 2.60 20.38 10.13
C VAL A 381 2.98 19.96 8.72
N THR A 382 3.99 19.11 8.58
CA THR A 382 4.55 18.73 7.27
C THR A 382 4.24 17.30 6.86
N SER A 383 3.85 16.45 7.81
CA SER A 383 3.42 15.08 7.55
C SER A 383 2.30 14.67 8.51
N LEU A 384 1.50 13.70 8.09
CA LEU A 384 0.35 13.18 8.83
C LEU A 384 0.43 11.65 8.85
N LEU A 385 0.23 11.03 10.01
CA LEU A 385 0.18 9.56 10.11
C LEU A 385 -1.17 9.12 10.70
N PRO A 386 -2.07 8.47 9.94
CA PRO A 386 -3.38 8.05 10.42
C PRO A 386 -3.23 6.90 11.43
N VAL A 387 -3.54 7.12 12.70
CA VAL A 387 -3.33 6.12 13.77
C VAL A 387 -4.61 5.56 14.38
N PHE A 388 -5.70 6.33 14.35
CA PHE A 388 -7.00 5.87 14.84
C PHE A 388 -8.12 6.18 13.84
N PHE A 389 -9.03 5.22 13.68
CA PHE A 389 -10.32 5.41 13.03
C PHE A 389 -11.39 5.51 14.10
N LEU A 390 -12.14 6.61 14.10
CA LEU A 390 -13.11 6.96 15.12
C LEU A 390 -14.51 6.84 14.57
N THR A 391 -15.37 6.12 15.28
CA THR A 391 -16.75 5.90 14.88
C THR A 391 -17.72 6.49 15.89
N PRO A 392 -18.78 7.19 15.46
CA PRO A 392 -19.79 7.67 16.36
C PRO A 392 -20.44 6.48 17.07
N CYS A 393 -20.72 6.64 18.36
CA CYS A 393 -21.18 5.56 19.20
C CYS A 393 -22.20 6.04 20.23
N GLN A 394 -23.11 5.15 20.57
CA GLN A 394 -24.02 5.24 21.70
C GLN A 394 -23.33 4.66 22.93
N LYS A 395 -23.22 5.43 24.00
CA LYS A 395 -22.80 4.93 25.31
C LYS A 395 -24.04 4.72 26.18
N GLU A 396 -24.20 3.50 26.70
CA GLU A 396 -25.38 3.04 27.42
C GLU A 396 -26.69 3.30 26.63
N LEU A 397 -27.58 4.13 27.16
CA LEU A 397 -28.87 4.50 26.57
C LEU A 397 -28.89 5.95 26.05
N GLU A 398 -27.73 6.61 25.99
CA GLU A 398 -27.63 7.98 25.49
C GLU A 398 -27.90 8.02 23.98
N PRO A 399 -28.55 9.07 23.44
CA PRO A 399 -28.78 9.18 22.02
C PRO A 399 -27.46 9.37 21.26
N THR A 400 -27.43 8.92 20.01
CA THR A 400 -26.42 9.32 19.02
C THR A 400 -27.08 10.33 18.09
N TYR A 401 -26.46 11.48 17.90
CA TYR A 401 -26.96 12.61 17.14
C TYR A 401 -26.57 12.52 15.65
N ASP A 402 -25.33 12.15 15.34
CA ASP A 402 -24.79 11.99 14.00
C ASP A 402 -24.14 10.60 13.81
N LEU A 403 -24.85 9.74 13.08
CA LEU A 403 -24.36 8.40 12.73
C LEU A 403 -23.45 8.38 11.48
N THR A 404 -23.26 9.52 10.84
CA THR A 404 -22.58 9.63 9.54
C THR A 404 -21.17 10.19 9.66
N THR A 405 -20.93 11.12 10.58
CA THR A 405 -19.60 11.70 10.78
C THR A 405 -18.68 10.72 11.49
N HIS A 406 -17.58 10.37 10.82
CA HIS A 406 -16.48 9.63 11.41
C HIS A 406 -15.27 10.54 11.53
N TYR A 407 -14.27 10.14 12.32
CA TYR A 407 -13.00 10.83 12.34
C TYR A 407 -11.83 9.90 12.04
N VAL A 408 -10.78 10.45 11.45
CA VAL A 408 -9.45 9.84 11.48
C VAL A 408 -8.55 10.74 12.30
N ALA A 409 -7.87 10.16 13.29
CA ALA A 409 -6.86 10.87 14.06
C ALA A 409 -5.50 10.67 13.43
N TYR A 410 -4.89 11.77 12.99
CA TYR A 410 -3.55 11.82 12.43
C TYR A 410 -2.55 12.29 13.47
N VAL A 411 -1.43 11.61 13.64
CA VAL A 411 -0.28 12.15 14.37
C VAL A 411 0.28 13.34 13.58
N ILE A 412 0.55 14.44 14.27
CA ILE A 412 1.04 15.71 13.68
C ILE A 412 2.46 16.05 14.16
N PRO A 413 3.53 15.59 13.47
CA PRO A 413 4.89 16.04 13.73
C PRO A 413 5.23 17.36 12.98
N PRO A 414 6.12 18.21 13.54
CA PRO A 414 6.67 18.14 14.90
C PRO A 414 5.62 18.52 15.95
N THR A 415 5.70 17.94 17.15
CA THR A 415 4.80 18.32 18.26
C THR A 415 5.26 19.63 18.86
N THR A 416 4.45 20.68 18.77
CA THR A 416 4.78 21.97 19.41
C THR A 416 4.42 21.93 20.89
N TYR A 417 5.40 22.20 21.76
CA TYR A 417 5.19 22.28 23.20
C TYR A 417 4.84 23.72 23.59
N SER A 418 3.65 23.95 24.14
CA SER A 418 3.15 25.28 24.53
C SER A 418 3.37 25.61 26.01
N GLY A 419 3.99 24.71 26.79
CA GLY A 419 4.01 24.79 28.25
C GLY A 419 2.67 24.37 28.89
N PRO A 420 2.64 24.08 30.21
CA PRO A 420 1.41 23.72 30.91
C PRO A 420 0.45 24.90 30.91
N GLN A 421 -0.69 24.75 30.24
CA GLN A 421 -1.80 25.69 30.27
C GLN A 421 -2.97 25.10 31.07
N PRO A 422 -3.32 25.66 32.24
CA PRO A 422 -4.41 25.14 33.06
C PRO A 422 -5.77 25.41 32.39
N ARG A 423 -6.63 24.39 32.36
CA ARG A 423 -8.00 24.42 31.84
C ARG A 423 -8.93 23.68 32.78
N ASN A 424 -10.18 24.15 32.92
CA ASN A 424 -11.21 23.38 33.60
C ASN A 424 -12.04 22.65 32.56
N ILE A 425 -12.15 21.33 32.70
CA ILE A 425 -12.95 20.47 31.84
C ILE A 425 -14.04 19.81 32.68
N ALA A 426 -15.26 19.75 32.17
CA ALA A 426 -16.34 18.97 32.76
C ALA A 426 -16.87 18.02 31.70
N ASP A 427 -17.10 16.77 32.07
CA ASP A 427 -17.76 15.81 31.21
C ASP A 427 -18.68 14.92 32.06
N GLN A 428 -19.31 13.95 31.43
CA GLN A 428 -20.20 13.02 32.11
C GLN A 428 -19.56 12.19 33.25
N PHE A 429 -18.23 12.07 33.29
CA PHE A 429 -17.51 11.35 34.34
C PHE A 429 -16.96 12.30 35.43
N PHE A 430 -16.72 13.56 35.06
CA PHE A 430 -16.35 14.64 35.97
C PHE A 430 -17.33 15.83 35.82
N PRO A 431 -18.54 15.74 36.42
CA PRO A 431 -19.55 16.80 36.27
C PRO A 431 -19.11 18.10 36.96
N THR A 432 -19.80 19.20 36.61
CA THR A 432 -19.58 20.55 37.16
C THR A 432 -19.35 20.56 38.69
N PRO A 433 -18.28 21.21 39.20
CA PRO A 433 -17.47 22.25 38.57
C PRO A 433 -16.39 21.77 37.59
N GLY A 434 -16.33 20.46 37.31
CA GLY A 434 -15.31 19.87 36.44
C GLY A 434 -14.00 19.63 37.19
N ILE A 435 -12.93 19.45 36.43
CA ILE A 435 -11.59 19.14 36.91
C ILE A 435 -10.54 20.00 36.20
N GLY A 436 -9.57 20.49 36.95
CA GLY A 436 -8.45 21.26 36.42
C GLY A 436 -7.41 20.33 35.78
N VAL A 437 -7.04 20.59 34.52
CA VAL A 437 -6.01 19.87 33.78
C VAL A 437 -5.00 20.82 33.17
N ASP A 438 -3.74 20.39 33.11
CA ASP A 438 -2.70 21.09 32.36
C ASP A 438 -2.60 20.50 30.95
N VAL A 439 -2.71 21.36 29.94
CA VAL A 439 -2.53 21.05 28.51
C VAL A 439 -1.06 21.29 28.15
N PHE A 440 -0.40 20.36 27.43
CA PHE A 440 1.06 20.42 27.16
C PHE A 440 1.46 20.62 25.70
N ASN A 441 1.13 19.64 24.84
CA ASN A 441 1.57 19.62 23.45
C ASN A 441 0.48 18.98 22.59
N SER A 442 0.33 19.49 21.38
CA SER A 442 -0.52 18.90 20.35
C SER A 442 0.07 17.56 19.92
N GLN A 443 -0.80 16.57 19.69
CA GLN A 443 -0.40 15.22 19.27
C GLN A 443 -1.17 14.72 18.07
N PHE A 444 -2.47 15.03 18.00
CA PHE A 444 -3.33 14.54 16.93
C PHE A 444 -4.13 15.66 16.28
N LEU A 445 -4.49 15.42 15.02
CA LEU A 445 -5.51 16.15 14.29
C LEU A 445 -6.64 15.19 13.95
N LEU A 446 -7.86 15.49 14.39
CA LEU A 446 -9.07 14.76 14.06
C LEU A 446 -9.70 15.37 12.82
N VAL A 447 -9.88 14.53 11.82
CA VAL A 447 -10.40 14.92 10.52
C VAL A 447 -11.75 14.26 10.28
N PRO A 448 -12.84 15.03 10.12
CA PRO A 448 -14.11 14.52 9.64
C PRO A 448 -13.91 13.70 8.37
N THR A 449 -14.45 12.50 8.37
CA THR A 449 -14.15 11.47 7.40
C THR A 449 -15.44 10.74 7.03
N LEU A 450 -15.60 10.44 5.75
CA LEU A 450 -16.74 9.71 5.22
C LEU A 450 -16.36 8.23 5.10
N LYS A 451 -17.04 7.38 5.85
CA LYS A 451 -16.88 5.93 5.74
C LYS A 451 -17.43 5.45 4.39
N GLN A 452 -16.64 4.69 3.64
CA GLN A 452 -17.11 4.05 2.41
C GLN A 452 -17.94 2.82 2.77
N ASN A 453 -19.05 2.59 2.06
CA ASN A 453 -19.95 1.46 2.30
C ASN A 453 -19.22 0.13 2.12
N VAL A 454 -18.76 -0.43 3.24
CA VAL A 454 -18.35 -1.81 3.39
C VAL A 454 -19.33 -2.41 4.39
N THR A 455 -20.03 -3.48 4.03
CA THR A 455 -20.71 -4.34 4.99
C THR A 455 -19.61 -4.92 5.87
N PRO A 456 -19.46 -4.47 7.12
CA PRO A 456 -18.37 -4.94 7.94
C PRO A 456 -18.65 -6.41 8.23
N GLN A 457 -17.77 -7.27 7.75
CA GLN A 457 -17.76 -8.68 8.10
C GLN A 457 -16.45 -8.96 8.83
N GLU A 458 -16.52 -9.77 9.89
CA GLU A 458 -15.35 -10.27 10.59
C GLU A 458 -15.14 -11.75 10.24
N ALA A 459 -13.89 -12.17 10.10
CA ALA A 459 -13.59 -13.59 9.98
C ALA A 459 -13.73 -14.23 11.36
N CYS A 460 -14.59 -15.24 11.45
CA CYS A 460 -14.95 -15.91 12.68
C CYS A 460 -14.61 -17.38 12.61
N CYS A 461 -13.87 -17.84 13.60
CA CYS A 461 -13.59 -19.24 13.84
C CYS A 461 -14.67 -19.86 14.69
N PHE A 462 -15.41 -20.80 14.10
CA PHE A 462 -16.46 -21.53 14.77
C PHE A 462 -15.88 -22.62 15.67
N PRO A 463 -16.65 -23.10 16.67
CA PRO A 463 -16.20 -24.19 17.55
C PRO A 463 -15.85 -25.50 16.84
N ASP A 464 -16.28 -25.67 15.59
CA ASP A 464 -15.95 -26.83 14.75
C ASP A 464 -14.63 -26.69 13.99
N GLY A 465 -13.91 -25.58 14.15
CA GLY A 465 -12.64 -25.30 13.49
C GLY A 465 -12.77 -24.66 12.10
N SER A 466 -13.99 -24.47 11.59
CA SER A 466 -14.21 -23.76 10.33
C SER A 466 -14.08 -22.24 10.51
N CYS A 467 -13.69 -21.54 9.45
CA CYS A 467 -13.72 -20.08 9.39
C CYS A 467 -14.75 -19.59 8.38
N ALA A 468 -15.56 -18.59 8.75
CA ALA A 468 -16.37 -17.86 7.78
C ALA A 468 -16.45 -16.36 8.12
N LEU A 469 -16.81 -15.58 7.10
CA LEU A 469 -17.18 -14.18 7.29
C LEU A 469 -18.58 -14.10 7.89
N VAL A 470 -18.69 -13.47 9.05
CA VAL A 470 -19.96 -13.22 9.76
C VAL A 470 -20.16 -11.72 9.95
N ASP A 471 -21.40 -11.31 10.21
CA ASP A 471 -21.67 -9.93 10.61
C ASP A 471 -20.93 -9.63 11.92
N VAL A 472 -20.32 -8.44 12.01
CA VAL A 472 -19.49 -8.08 13.17
C VAL A 472 -20.26 -8.20 14.48
N GLY A 473 -19.62 -8.79 15.49
CA GLY A 473 -20.20 -8.98 16.81
C GLY A 473 -21.10 -10.21 16.92
N THR A 474 -21.42 -10.88 15.81
CA THR A 474 -22.23 -12.11 15.80
C THR A 474 -21.39 -13.39 15.87
N CYS A 475 -20.05 -13.28 15.81
CA CYS A 475 -19.15 -14.42 15.86
C CYS A 475 -19.39 -15.28 17.12
N PRO A 476 -19.83 -16.54 16.97
CA PRO A 476 -20.04 -17.44 18.11
C PRO A 476 -18.74 -18.05 18.66
N GLY A 477 -17.59 -17.80 18.03
CA GLY A 477 -16.27 -18.28 18.46
C GLY A 477 -15.23 -17.17 18.48
N THR A 478 -14.04 -17.43 17.92
CA THR A 478 -12.90 -16.50 17.99
C THR A 478 -12.81 -15.66 16.73
N VAL A 479 -12.70 -14.33 16.87
CA VAL A 479 -12.46 -13.44 15.73
C VAL A 479 -10.99 -13.55 15.30
N VAL A 480 -10.77 -13.71 14.00
CA VAL A 480 -9.44 -13.90 13.40
C VAL A 480 -9.21 -12.92 12.24
N PRO A 481 -7.96 -12.72 11.79
CA PRO A 481 -7.68 -11.68 10.81
C PRO A 481 -8.32 -11.85 9.43
N ALA A 482 -8.38 -13.09 8.99
CA ALA A 482 -8.98 -13.54 7.75
C ALA A 482 -9.10 -15.06 7.86
N CYS A 483 -10.04 -15.65 7.16
CA CYS A 483 -10.03 -17.10 6.93
C CYS A 483 -8.88 -17.42 5.98
N LEU A 484 -8.06 -18.40 6.34
CA LEU A 484 -6.84 -18.76 5.61
C LEU A 484 -7.04 -20.03 4.76
N GLY A 485 -8.16 -20.73 4.93
CA GLY A 485 -8.37 -22.06 4.39
C GLY A 485 -7.63 -23.12 5.21
N ASP A 486 -7.80 -24.39 4.83
CA ASP A 486 -7.13 -25.53 5.46
C ASP A 486 -5.95 -25.95 4.57
N ALA A 487 -4.80 -25.28 4.67
CA ALA A 487 -3.64 -25.58 3.83
C ALA A 487 -2.93 -26.88 4.25
N ASN A 488 -3.08 -27.29 5.52
CA ASN A 488 -2.43 -28.48 6.06
C ASN A 488 -3.29 -29.76 5.99
N GLY A 489 -4.56 -29.64 5.60
CA GLY A 489 -5.47 -30.74 5.30
C GLY A 489 -6.08 -31.41 6.53
N ASN A 490 -6.10 -30.74 7.69
CA ASN A 490 -6.62 -31.29 8.94
C ASN A 490 -8.11 -30.98 9.19
N LEU A 491 -8.78 -30.34 8.22
CA LEU A 491 -10.18 -29.90 8.24
C LEU A 491 -10.48 -28.76 9.23
N ILE A 492 -9.46 -28.07 9.72
CA ILE A 492 -9.53 -26.84 10.51
C ILE A 492 -8.97 -25.73 9.62
N ASP A 493 -9.64 -24.59 9.56
CA ASP A 493 -9.08 -23.43 8.87
C ASP A 493 -7.81 -22.99 9.63
N ASP A 494 -6.70 -22.78 8.93
CA ASP A 494 -5.41 -22.41 9.54
C ASP A 494 -5.50 -21.13 10.39
N ALA A 495 -6.52 -20.28 10.16
CA ALA A 495 -6.80 -19.13 11.01
C ALA A 495 -7.38 -19.51 12.38
N CYS A 496 -8.06 -20.65 12.48
CA CYS A 496 -8.80 -21.15 13.63
C CYS A 496 -8.02 -22.15 14.47
N GLU A 497 -6.83 -22.52 14.02
CA GLU A 497 -5.92 -23.29 14.83
C GLU A 497 -5.53 -22.45 16.06
N PRO A 498 -5.53 -23.03 17.27
CA PRO A 498 -4.87 -22.38 18.39
C PRO A 498 -3.45 -22.03 17.93
N PRO A 499 -2.94 -20.82 18.25
CA PRO A 499 -1.67 -20.35 17.73
C PRO A 499 -0.69 -21.48 17.83
N GLN A 500 -0.32 -22.04 16.68
CA GLN A 500 0.61 -23.16 16.64
C GLN A 500 1.77 -22.72 17.52
N SER A 501 2.17 -23.57 18.47
CA SER A 501 3.45 -23.40 19.15
C SER A 501 4.44 -23.07 18.06
N ASP A 502 4.92 -21.83 18.02
CA ASP A 502 5.70 -21.24 16.92
C ASP A 502 6.38 -22.37 16.12
N THR A 503 5.81 -22.81 15.00
CA THR A 503 6.39 -23.91 14.21
C THR A 503 7.50 -23.38 13.33
N GLY A 504 7.79 -22.07 13.43
CA GLY A 504 8.89 -21.44 12.77
C GLY A 504 10.24 -21.84 13.35
N PRO A 505 11.33 -21.46 12.65
CA PRO A 505 12.68 -21.66 13.14
C PRO A 505 12.90 -20.92 14.46
N ASN A 506 13.68 -21.51 15.38
CA ASN A 506 14.05 -20.86 16.63
C ASN A 506 14.70 -19.49 16.41
N HIS A 507 14.41 -18.53 17.30
CA HIS A 507 15.31 -17.40 17.57
C HIS A 507 16.47 -17.89 18.45
N PHE A 508 17.67 -17.35 18.24
CA PHE A 508 18.81 -17.69 19.09
C PHE A 508 19.38 -16.48 19.81
N LYS A 509 19.47 -16.59 21.13
CA LYS A 509 20.30 -15.71 21.95
C LYS A 509 21.74 -16.24 21.90
N THR A 510 22.66 -15.38 21.51
CA THR A 510 24.03 -15.78 21.18
C THR A 510 25.01 -15.15 22.13
N TRP A 511 25.71 -16.03 22.82
CA TRP A 511 26.62 -15.71 23.89
C TRP A 511 28.04 -15.67 23.36
N ARG A 512 28.73 -14.57 23.63
CA ARG A 512 30.18 -14.51 23.48
C ARG A 512 30.81 -15.53 24.42
N ILE A 513 31.76 -16.30 23.93
CA ILE A 513 32.53 -17.23 24.77
C ILE A 513 33.96 -16.75 24.94
N GLN A 514 34.65 -17.30 25.94
CA GLN A 514 36.11 -17.27 25.95
C GLN A 514 36.64 -17.92 24.67
N PHE A 515 37.42 -17.16 23.89
CA PHE A 515 37.91 -17.58 22.59
C PHE A 515 38.68 -18.90 22.66
N ILE A 516 38.31 -19.87 21.81
CA ILE A 516 38.99 -21.17 21.70
C ILE A 516 39.67 -21.26 20.33
N PRO A 517 41.02 -21.29 20.26
CA PRO A 517 41.73 -21.43 18.99
C PRO A 517 41.45 -22.78 18.32
N THR A 518 41.21 -22.77 17.01
CA THR A 518 40.88 -23.99 16.23
C THR A 518 41.79 -24.14 15.00
N THR A 519 43.05 -23.71 15.12
CA THR A 519 44.03 -23.70 14.02
C THR A 519 44.37 -25.09 13.49
N SER A 520 43.98 -26.16 14.20
CA SER A 520 44.11 -27.56 13.76
C SER A 520 43.01 -28.00 12.78
N ILE A 521 41.91 -27.26 12.65
CA ILE A 521 40.84 -27.61 11.71
C ILE A 521 41.31 -27.26 10.28
N PRO A 522 41.38 -28.25 9.36
CA PRO A 522 41.79 -27.98 7.99
C PRO A 522 40.76 -27.09 7.28
N PRO A 523 41.16 -26.33 6.25
CA PRO A 523 40.21 -25.52 5.48
C PRO A 523 39.07 -26.37 4.91
N GLN A 524 37.84 -25.84 4.95
CA GLN A 524 36.64 -26.55 4.52
C GLN A 524 36.03 -25.88 3.30
N LEU A 525 35.64 -26.67 2.31
CA LEU A 525 34.90 -26.20 1.14
C LEU A 525 33.41 -26.14 1.49
N VAL A 526 32.85 -24.93 1.49
CA VAL A 526 31.47 -24.66 1.88
C VAL A 526 30.77 -23.89 0.76
N LYS A 527 29.57 -24.34 0.39
CA LYS A 527 28.72 -23.67 -0.60
C LYS A 527 27.48 -23.12 0.11
N ASP A 528 27.01 -21.98 -0.35
CA ASP A 528 25.65 -21.48 -0.10
C ASP A 528 25.12 -20.89 -1.41
N GLN A 529 23.97 -20.21 -1.33
CA GLN A 529 23.33 -19.52 -2.45
C GLN A 529 24.13 -18.37 -3.08
N PHE A 530 25.20 -17.87 -2.44
CA PHE A 530 25.98 -16.76 -2.95
C PHE A 530 27.30 -17.21 -3.57
N MET A 531 27.95 -18.19 -2.97
CA MET A 531 29.23 -18.70 -3.47
C MET A 531 29.62 -20.05 -2.89
N LYS A 532 30.50 -20.72 -3.63
CA LYS A 532 31.30 -21.84 -3.15
C LYS A 532 32.69 -21.32 -2.76
N ASP A 533 33.09 -21.54 -1.51
CA ASP A 533 34.32 -20.97 -0.96
C ASP A 533 35.06 -21.92 -0.01
N THR A 534 36.38 -21.77 0.08
CA THR A 534 37.24 -22.52 0.99
C THR A 534 37.52 -21.68 2.23
N LEU A 535 36.89 -22.04 3.35
CA LEU A 535 36.96 -21.31 4.61
C LEU A 535 38.13 -21.79 5.47
N ARG A 536 38.96 -20.85 5.95
CA ARG A 536 40.05 -21.12 6.89
C ARG A 536 39.62 -20.78 8.31
N PHE A 537 39.79 -21.72 9.24
CA PHE A 537 39.31 -21.60 10.61
C PHE A 537 40.33 -20.91 11.52
N VAL A 538 39.83 -20.06 12.42
CA VAL A 538 40.65 -19.30 13.38
C VAL A 538 40.37 -19.79 14.80
N GLY A 539 39.10 -19.85 15.19
CA GLY A 539 38.66 -20.27 16.52
C GLY A 539 37.15 -20.13 16.69
N LEU A 540 36.65 -20.56 17.85
CA LEU A 540 35.26 -20.38 18.27
C LEU A 540 35.11 -19.05 19.04
N ASP A 541 34.10 -18.26 18.68
CA ASP A 541 33.78 -16.98 19.33
C ASP A 541 32.43 -16.95 20.04
N TYR A 542 31.45 -17.71 19.56
CA TYR A 542 30.09 -17.66 20.09
C TYR A 542 29.42 -19.03 20.19
N LEU A 543 28.46 -19.10 21.10
CA LEU A 543 27.49 -20.19 21.24
C LEU A 543 26.08 -19.61 21.14
N SER A 544 25.30 -20.05 20.15
CA SER A 544 23.89 -19.71 20.00
C SER A 544 23.02 -20.73 20.70
N ASN A 545 22.09 -20.24 21.50
CA ASN A 545 21.17 -21.01 22.32
C ASN A 545 19.74 -20.57 21.97
N PRO A 546 18.77 -21.48 21.81
CA PRO A 546 17.42 -21.12 21.40
C PRO A 546 16.77 -20.32 22.52
N ALA A 547 16.05 -19.27 22.16
CA ALA A 547 15.58 -18.27 23.10
C ALA A 547 14.13 -17.88 22.82
N GLN A 548 13.37 -17.74 23.90
CA GLN A 548 12.07 -17.07 23.84
C GLN A 548 12.30 -15.57 23.64
N LYS A 549 11.49 -14.96 22.77
CA LYS A 549 11.55 -13.54 22.46
C LYS A 549 10.17 -12.93 22.61
N ILE A 550 10.04 -11.82 23.33
CA ILE A 550 8.79 -11.08 23.50
C ILE A 550 8.96 -9.67 22.91
N VAL A 551 8.04 -9.25 22.04
CA VAL A 551 8.05 -7.95 21.37
C VAL A 551 6.66 -7.33 21.46
N GLY A 552 6.48 -6.35 22.35
CA GLY A 552 5.15 -5.81 22.62
C GLY A 552 4.24 -6.87 23.24
N SER A 553 3.15 -7.23 22.56
CA SER A 553 2.25 -8.34 22.93
C SER A 553 2.67 -9.70 22.36
N ASP A 554 3.56 -9.72 21.37
CA ASP A 554 3.89 -10.94 20.61
C ASP A 554 4.96 -11.75 21.36
N THR A 555 4.71 -13.05 21.53
CA THR A 555 5.65 -13.99 22.15
C THR A 555 6.04 -15.07 21.15
N PHE A 556 7.34 -15.25 20.96
CA PHE A 556 7.95 -16.26 20.11
C PHE A 556 8.62 -17.29 21.02
N ASN A 557 8.07 -18.48 21.07
CA ASN A 557 8.51 -19.54 21.98
C ASN A 557 9.65 -20.36 21.38
N ILE A 558 10.37 -21.08 22.23
CA ILE A 558 11.38 -22.04 21.79
C ILE A 558 10.67 -23.24 21.17
N THR A 559 11.02 -23.55 19.93
CA THR A 559 10.35 -24.53 19.08
C THR A 559 11.02 -25.89 19.22
N ASP A 560 12.36 -25.91 19.20
CA ASP A 560 13.19 -27.05 19.58
C ASP A 560 14.33 -26.65 20.55
N THR A 561 14.35 -27.25 21.73
CA THR A 561 15.38 -26.98 22.76
C THR A 561 16.75 -27.63 22.46
N THR A 562 16.82 -28.52 21.48
CA THR A 562 18.04 -29.24 21.07
C THR A 562 18.86 -28.49 20.02
N GLU A 563 18.33 -27.43 19.44
CA GLU A 563 19.02 -26.63 18.43
C GLU A 563 20.03 -25.66 19.07
N HIS A 564 21.33 -25.92 18.90
CA HIS A 564 22.40 -25.00 19.29
C HIS A 564 23.36 -24.81 18.11
N LEU A 565 23.98 -23.63 17.98
CA LEU A 565 24.98 -23.35 16.93
C LEU A 565 26.31 -22.89 17.52
N ASN A 566 27.39 -23.49 17.05
CA ASN A 566 28.76 -23.07 17.34
C ASN A 566 29.26 -22.12 16.24
N TRP A 567 29.75 -20.95 16.63
CA TRP A 567 30.25 -19.94 15.68
C TRP A 567 31.77 -20.02 15.53
N TYR A 568 32.20 -20.57 14.41
CA TYR A 568 33.61 -20.56 14.01
C TYR A 568 33.94 -19.27 13.29
N ARG A 569 34.88 -18.49 13.82
CA ARG A 569 35.52 -17.40 13.09
C ARG A 569 36.32 -17.98 11.94
N VAL A 570 36.04 -17.49 10.73
CA VAL A 570 36.66 -17.97 9.50
C VAL A 570 37.12 -16.82 8.61
N PHE A 571 38.05 -17.13 7.71
CA PHE A 571 38.39 -16.28 6.58
C PHE A 571 38.03 -16.98 5.28
N GLY A 572 37.25 -16.29 4.45
CA GLY A 572 36.90 -16.68 3.09
C GLY A 572 37.33 -15.60 2.08
N ARG A 573 36.89 -15.75 0.84
CA ARG A 573 37.01 -14.75 -0.22
C ARG A 573 36.12 -13.54 0.12
N ASN A 574 36.63 -12.35 -0.18
CA ASN A 574 35.80 -11.15 -0.18
C ASN A 574 34.96 -11.12 -1.45
N PHE A 575 33.75 -10.59 -1.34
CA PHE A 575 32.87 -10.28 -2.46
C PHE A 575 32.04 -9.06 -2.07
N THR A 576 31.06 -8.64 -2.87
CA THR A 576 30.12 -7.60 -2.44
C THR A 576 28.80 -7.87 -3.12
N ARG A 577 27.72 -7.93 -2.34
CA ARG A 577 26.35 -8.13 -2.85
C ARG A 577 25.37 -7.27 -2.08
N LYS A 578 24.32 -6.83 -2.77
CA LYS A 578 23.14 -6.26 -2.12
C LYS A 578 22.16 -7.38 -1.81
N VAL A 579 21.53 -7.33 -0.64
CA VAL A 579 20.53 -8.30 -0.20
C VAL A 579 19.35 -7.52 0.37
N LEU A 580 18.16 -7.82 -0.12
CA LEU A 580 16.91 -7.36 0.47
C LEU A 580 16.37 -8.45 1.38
N TYR A 581 15.98 -8.07 2.60
CA TYR A 581 15.36 -8.99 3.53
C TYR A 581 14.25 -8.32 4.33
N LYS A 582 13.39 -9.15 4.92
CA LYS A 582 12.34 -8.75 5.85
C LYS A 582 12.27 -9.71 7.03
N ASN A 583 12.16 -9.14 8.21
CA ASN A 583 11.88 -9.85 9.46
C ASN A 583 10.97 -8.99 10.37
N GLN A 584 10.77 -9.40 11.63
CA GLN A 584 9.88 -8.71 12.56
C GLN A 584 10.40 -7.35 13.07
N PHE A 585 11.62 -6.95 12.72
CA PHE A 585 12.21 -5.68 13.11
C PHE A 585 12.26 -4.68 11.96
N GLU A 586 12.56 -5.16 10.75
CA GLU A 586 12.78 -4.27 9.60
C GLU A 586 12.53 -4.98 8.25
N SER A 587 12.45 -4.17 7.20
CA SER A 587 12.43 -4.61 5.79
C SER A 587 13.34 -3.68 4.99
N LEU A 588 14.58 -4.08 4.73
CA LEU A 588 15.64 -3.20 4.21
C LEU A 588 16.57 -3.91 3.21
N SER A 589 17.13 -3.12 2.29
CA SER A 589 18.21 -3.54 1.41
C SER A 589 19.57 -3.21 2.04
N VAL A 590 20.38 -4.23 2.30
CA VAL A 590 21.73 -4.08 2.87
C VAL A 590 22.81 -4.50 1.88
N THR A 591 24.05 -4.05 2.10
CA THR A 591 25.22 -4.54 1.35
C THR A 591 26.07 -5.45 2.24
N ILE A 592 26.38 -6.65 1.75
CA ILE A 592 27.24 -7.62 2.43
C ILE A 592 28.58 -7.77 1.69
N ASP A 593 29.67 -8.09 2.39
CA ASP A 593 31.01 -8.10 1.76
C ASP A 593 31.96 -9.26 2.07
N SER A 594 31.85 -9.89 3.24
CA SER A 594 32.85 -10.88 3.64
C SER A 594 32.25 -11.88 4.60
N VAL A 595 32.60 -13.15 4.41
CA VAL A 595 32.30 -14.21 5.38
C VAL A 595 33.12 -13.95 6.63
N LYS A 596 32.48 -13.90 7.80
CA LYS A 596 33.14 -13.76 9.10
C LYS A 596 33.01 -15.01 9.95
N TYR A 597 31.88 -15.71 9.83
CA TYR A 597 31.63 -16.92 10.61
C TYR A 597 31.04 -18.04 9.75
N LEU A 598 31.34 -19.27 10.17
CA LEU A 598 30.58 -20.46 9.82
C LEU A 598 29.92 -20.95 11.11
N LEU A 599 28.59 -20.99 11.11
CA LEU A 599 27.80 -21.56 12.18
C LEU A 599 27.56 -23.03 11.87
N VAL A 600 27.74 -23.87 12.87
CA VAL A 600 27.50 -25.30 12.73
C VAL A 600 26.57 -25.84 13.82
N PRO A 601 25.66 -26.76 13.49
CA PRO A 601 24.83 -27.45 14.48
C PRO A 601 25.71 -28.13 15.53
N ALA A 602 25.37 -27.89 16.78
CA ALA A 602 26.10 -28.41 17.93
C ALA A 602 25.14 -29.10 18.90
N GLN A 603 25.53 -30.27 19.38
CA GLN A 603 24.90 -30.89 20.54
C GLN A 603 25.39 -30.19 21.79
N LYS A 604 24.49 -29.65 22.62
CA LYS A 604 24.84 -29.18 23.96
C LYS A 604 24.41 -30.19 25.01
N LEU A 605 25.35 -30.74 25.77
CA LEU A 605 25.03 -31.74 26.77
C LEU A 605 24.18 -31.15 27.92
N PRO A 606 23.17 -31.89 28.42
CA PRO A 606 22.83 -33.28 28.11
C PRO A 606 21.82 -33.47 26.96
N HIS A 607 21.49 -32.42 26.18
CA HIS A 607 20.52 -32.54 25.09
C HIS A 607 21.04 -33.47 23.99
N ASN A 608 20.11 -33.99 23.20
CA ASN A 608 20.42 -34.72 21.97
C ASN A 608 21.03 -33.78 20.93
N ARG A 609 21.69 -34.36 19.94
CA ARG A 609 22.14 -33.62 18.75
C ARG A 609 20.88 -33.13 18.01
N PRO A 610 20.90 -31.91 17.45
CA PRO A 610 19.81 -31.44 16.60
C PRO A 610 19.68 -32.29 15.34
N ASP A 611 18.45 -32.68 15.00
CA ASP A 611 18.15 -33.61 13.90
C ASP A 611 18.00 -32.90 12.54
N SER A 612 17.60 -31.62 12.52
CA SER A 612 17.23 -30.87 11.31
C SER A 612 17.78 -29.46 11.20
N LEU A 613 18.81 -29.11 12.00
CA LEU A 613 19.41 -27.77 11.97
C LEU A 613 20.51 -27.67 10.90
N ASP A 614 20.47 -26.64 10.07
CA ASP A 614 21.46 -26.39 9.01
C ASP A 614 22.74 -25.69 9.50
N HIS A 615 23.79 -25.75 8.68
CA HIS A 615 24.94 -24.84 8.79
C HIS A 615 24.59 -23.47 8.21
N TYR A 616 25.23 -22.41 8.71
CA TYR A 616 25.06 -21.07 8.15
C TYR A 616 26.37 -20.36 7.89
N LYS A 617 26.49 -19.69 6.74
CA LYS A 617 27.56 -18.73 6.49
C LYS A 617 27.11 -17.33 6.92
N ALA A 618 27.88 -16.66 7.77
CA ALA A 618 27.60 -15.32 8.26
C ALA A 618 28.42 -14.28 7.51
N TYR A 619 27.72 -13.40 6.80
CA TYR A 619 28.27 -12.32 6.01
C TYR A 619 28.16 -10.98 6.72
N ARG A 620 29.25 -10.21 6.78
CA ARG A 620 29.23 -8.87 7.37
C ARG A 620 28.34 -7.92 6.57
N ILE A 621 27.44 -7.24 7.26
CA ILE A 621 26.64 -6.12 6.75
C ILE A 621 27.48 -4.83 6.83
N LYS A 622 27.56 -4.08 5.72
CA LYS A 622 28.23 -2.78 5.66
C LYS A 622 27.29 -1.67 6.13
N ASN A 623 27.86 -0.71 6.88
CA ASN A 623 27.18 0.50 7.34
C ASN A 623 25.82 0.23 8.02
N PRO A 624 25.77 -0.68 9.01
CA PRO A 624 24.51 -1.05 9.65
C PRO A 624 23.90 0.14 10.38
N GLN A 625 22.57 0.17 10.43
CA GLN A 625 21.79 1.24 11.07
C GLN A 625 21.24 0.76 12.41
N LEU A 626 21.33 1.61 13.43
CA LEU A 626 20.83 1.30 14.77
C LEU A 626 19.30 1.33 14.78
N LEU A 627 18.68 0.31 15.36
CA LEU A 627 17.25 0.22 15.59
C LEU A 627 16.96 0.39 17.08
N SER A 628 16.00 1.25 17.42
CA SER A 628 15.51 1.41 18.79
C SER A 628 14.19 0.66 18.95
N LYS A 629 14.22 -0.50 19.62
CA LYS A 629 13.04 -1.35 19.83
C LYS A 629 13.22 -2.13 21.14
N ALA A 630 12.16 -2.21 21.93
CA ALA A 630 12.18 -2.97 23.18
C ALA A 630 11.84 -4.45 22.90
N VAL A 631 12.67 -5.35 23.41
CA VAL A 631 12.48 -6.81 23.31
C VAL A 631 12.91 -7.46 24.60
N ILE A 632 12.14 -8.44 25.05
CA ILE A 632 12.52 -9.30 26.17
C ILE A 632 13.05 -10.61 25.60
N LEU A 633 14.24 -11.02 26.05
CA LEU A 633 14.85 -12.29 25.68
C LEU A 633 14.96 -13.18 26.91
N ASN A 634 14.64 -14.45 26.76
CA ASN A 634 14.80 -15.42 27.83
C ASN A 634 15.28 -16.75 27.25
N ASP A 635 16.43 -17.22 27.70
CA ASP A 635 16.95 -18.53 27.37
C ASP A 635 17.35 -19.33 28.61
N GLN A 636 17.78 -20.58 28.43
CA GLN A 636 18.18 -21.44 29.54
C GLN A 636 19.47 -21.05 30.28
N PHE A 637 20.15 -19.97 29.87
CA PHE A 637 21.32 -19.42 30.56
C PHE A 637 20.96 -18.21 31.42
N ASP A 638 19.78 -17.63 31.21
CA ASP A 638 19.27 -16.50 31.97
C ASP A 638 18.80 -16.90 33.36
N GLN A 639 19.10 -16.04 34.34
CA GLN A 639 18.48 -16.09 35.67
C GLN A 639 17.17 -15.29 35.70
N LEU A 640 17.11 -14.22 34.89
CA LEU A 640 15.97 -13.33 34.70
C LEU A 640 15.91 -12.94 33.22
N PRO A 641 14.71 -12.71 32.65
CA PRO A 641 14.58 -12.26 31.28
C PRO A 641 15.34 -10.96 31.01
N GLU A 642 16.14 -10.94 29.94
CA GLU A 642 16.95 -9.79 29.52
C GLU A 642 16.11 -8.78 28.74
N GLN A 643 16.24 -7.50 29.10
CA GLN A 643 15.56 -6.39 28.44
C GLN A 643 16.50 -5.69 27.46
N VAL A 644 16.27 -5.88 26.17
CA VAL A 644 17.03 -5.24 25.09
C VAL A 644 16.25 -4.01 24.59
N THR A 645 16.94 -2.88 24.41
CA THR A 645 16.33 -1.62 23.98
C THR A 645 16.80 -1.14 22.61
N SER A 646 17.95 -1.65 22.12
CA SER A 646 18.43 -1.35 20.78
C SER A 646 19.17 -2.51 20.12
N PHE A 647 19.19 -2.48 18.79
CA PHE A 647 19.75 -3.51 17.92
C PHE A 647 20.60 -2.90 16.81
N LEU A 648 21.67 -3.58 16.41
CA LEU A 648 22.46 -3.23 15.22
C LEU A 648 22.69 -4.47 14.34
N PRO A 649 22.17 -4.54 13.11
CA PRO A 649 22.29 -5.74 12.25
C PRO A 649 23.74 -5.90 11.76
N LEU A 650 24.48 -6.86 12.30
CA LEU A 650 25.90 -7.05 11.98
C LEU A 650 26.14 -8.07 10.87
N TYR A 651 25.36 -9.15 10.87
CA TYR A 651 25.57 -10.27 9.94
C TYR A 651 24.27 -10.71 9.30
N PHE A 652 24.35 -11.02 8.00
CA PHE A 652 23.32 -11.75 7.26
C PHE A 652 23.79 -13.19 7.08
N LEU A 653 22.95 -14.15 7.46
CA LEU A 653 23.28 -15.57 7.52
C LEU A 653 22.47 -16.32 6.48
N THR A 654 23.14 -17.19 5.73
CA THR A 654 22.53 -18.04 4.70
C THR A 654 22.75 -19.51 4.99
N PRO A 655 21.76 -20.39 4.76
CA PRO A 655 21.96 -21.83 4.79
C PRO A 655 23.15 -22.23 3.94
N ALA A 656 23.99 -23.12 4.47
CA ALA A 656 25.23 -23.52 3.85
C ALA A 656 25.38 -25.04 3.89
N GLU A 657 26.01 -25.59 2.86
CA GLU A 657 26.36 -26.99 2.76
C GLU A 657 27.88 -27.16 2.73
N LYS A 658 28.38 -28.14 3.48
CA LYS A 658 29.75 -28.59 3.36
C LYS A 658 29.87 -29.51 2.16
N VAL A 659 30.72 -29.18 1.21
CA VAL A 659 30.94 -29.98 0.01
C VAL A 659 31.81 -31.19 0.38
N ARG A 660 31.17 -32.31 0.74
CA ARG A 660 31.81 -33.60 1.02
C ARG A 660 31.04 -34.74 0.35
N VAL A 661 31.64 -35.93 0.30
CA VAL A 661 31.01 -37.15 -0.26
C VAL A 661 30.77 -38.16 0.87
N PRO A 662 29.52 -38.58 1.13
CA PRO A 662 28.27 -38.06 0.56
C PRO A 662 27.96 -36.64 1.07
N ALA A 663 27.20 -35.87 0.27
CA ALA A 663 26.78 -34.52 0.66
C ALA A 663 25.92 -34.60 1.93
N GLU A 664 26.10 -33.65 2.84
CA GLU A 664 25.17 -33.52 3.97
C GLU A 664 23.81 -33.03 3.44
N PRO A 665 22.70 -33.55 3.98
CA PRO A 665 21.38 -33.00 3.68
C PRO A 665 21.32 -31.55 4.17
N ARG A 666 20.80 -30.66 3.31
CA ARG A 666 20.24 -29.37 3.74
C ARG A 666 18.79 -29.63 4.15
N PHE A 667 18.39 -29.19 5.33
CA PHE A 667 17.05 -29.42 5.86
C PHE A 667 16.11 -28.28 5.48
N ASP A 668 16.58 -27.04 5.59
CA ASP A 668 15.86 -25.82 5.31
C ASP A 668 16.72 -24.86 4.46
N THR A 669 16.35 -24.70 3.19
CA THR A 669 17.02 -23.78 2.26
C THR A 669 16.43 -22.37 2.27
N LEU A 670 15.33 -22.15 2.97
CA LEU A 670 14.54 -20.92 2.93
C LEU A 670 14.82 -20.03 4.14
N THR A 671 15.09 -20.61 5.30
CA THR A 671 15.34 -19.83 6.51
C THR A 671 16.70 -19.15 6.46
N HIS A 672 16.69 -17.83 6.53
CA HIS A 672 17.89 -17.02 6.72
C HIS A 672 17.89 -16.44 8.12
N TYR A 673 19.03 -15.94 8.57
CA TYR A 673 19.10 -15.19 9.82
C TYR A 673 19.72 -13.82 9.64
N VAL A 674 19.28 -12.85 10.44
CA VAL A 674 20.06 -11.63 10.71
C VAL A 674 20.51 -11.69 12.15
N ALA A 675 21.81 -11.52 12.38
CA ALA A 675 22.39 -11.43 13.71
C ALA A 675 22.51 -9.96 14.11
N TYR A 676 21.70 -9.57 15.10
CA TYR A 676 21.69 -8.23 15.68
C TYR A 676 22.58 -8.18 16.90
N LEU A 677 23.50 -7.22 16.95
CA LEU A 677 24.14 -6.82 18.20
C LEU A 677 23.09 -6.20 19.12
N ILE A 678 22.94 -6.76 20.32
CA ILE A 678 21.95 -6.32 21.30
C ILE A 678 22.56 -5.36 22.32
N ASN A 679 21.75 -4.43 22.82
CA ASN A 679 22.10 -3.53 23.90
C ASN A 679 20.86 -3.20 24.79
N PRO A 680 20.98 -3.21 26.12
CA PRO A 680 22.14 -3.66 26.92
C PRO A 680 22.46 -5.15 26.74
N GLN A 681 23.66 -5.54 27.16
CA GLN A 681 24.14 -6.91 27.17
C GLN A 681 24.23 -7.42 28.61
N THR A 682 23.83 -8.67 28.82
CA THR A 682 23.84 -9.30 30.15
C THR A 682 25.04 -10.22 30.29
N GLY A 683 25.77 -10.06 31.40
CA GLY A 683 26.89 -10.94 31.73
C GLY A 683 26.44 -12.32 32.20
N TYR A 684 27.19 -13.36 31.83
CA TYR A 684 26.99 -14.72 32.31
C TYR A 684 27.81 -14.97 33.58
N SER A 685 27.17 -15.52 34.62
CA SER A 685 27.82 -15.87 35.89
C SER A 685 27.85 -17.38 36.17
N GLY A 686 27.49 -18.22 35.19
CA GLY A 686 27.42 -19.67 35.35
C GLY A 686 28.70 -20.42 34.95
N THR A 687 28.58 -21.74 34.84
CA THR A 687 29.68 -22.66 34.52
C THR A 687 29.84 -22.89 33.02
N ALA A 688 31.00 -23.43 32.63
CA ALA A 688 31.25 -23.82 31.25
C ALA A 688 30.22 -24.85 30.74
N ARG A 689 29.83 -24.74 29.47
CA ARG A 689 28.91 -25.63 28.76
C ARG A 689 29.66 -26.55 27.83
N GLN A 690 29.31 -27.82 27.86
CA GLN A 690 29.89 -28.83 26.99
C GLN A 690 29.11 -28.92 25.68
N THR A 691 29.81 -28.72 24.57
CA THR A 691 29.21 -28.87 23.23
C THR A 691 30.02 -29.83 22.37
N ILE A 692 29.36 -30.54 21.47
CA ILE A 692 29.96 -31.44 20.49
C ILE A 692 29.44 -31.03 19.12
N ASP A 693 30.34 -30.86 18.16
CA ASP A 693 30.01 -30.58 16.77
C ASP A 693 30.84 -31.45 15.82
N GLN A 694 30.61 -31.31 14.53
CA GLN A 694 31.24 -32.12 13.49
C GLN A 694 32.77 -31.96 13.33
N PHE A 695 33.40 -30.96 13.94
CA PHE A 695 34.83 -30.70 13.78
C PHE A 695 35.68 -31.28 14.91
N THR A 696 35.04 -31.85 15.92
CA THR A 696 35.71 -32.45 17.05
C THR A 696 35.13 -33.83 17.36
N LEU A 697 36.00 -34.78 17.69
CA LEU A 697 35.59 -36.08 18.25
C LEU A 697 35.45 -36.01 19.79
N THR A 698 35.88 -34.90 20.39
CA THR A 698 35.83 -34.60 21.82
C THR A 698 34.91 -33.41 22.11
N GLN A 699 34.49 -33.20 23.36
CA GLN A 699 33.66 -32.05 23.73
C GLN A 699 34.46 -30.74 23.83
N TRP A 700 33.88 -29.63 23.40
CA TRP A 700 34.33 -28.27 23.71
C TRP A 700 33.78 -27.84 25.08
N ASN A 701 34.65 -27.34 25.96
CA ASN A 701 34.23 -26.67 27.19
C ASN A 701 34.14 -25.16 26.94
N MET A 702 32.94 -24.65 26.67
CA MET A 702 32.70 -23.25 26.35
C MET A 702 32.35 -22.47 27.62
N LEU A 703 33.05 -21.38 27.91
CA LEU A 703 32.67 -20.46 28.99
C LEU A 703 31.96 -19.24 28.39
N PRO A 704 30.62 -19.12 28.48
CA PRO A 704 29.90 -17.92 28.05
C PRO A 704 30.31 -16.71 28.91
N LEU A 705 30.33 -15.52 28.31
CA LEU A 705 30.75 -14.26 28.94
C LEU A 705 29.60 -13.25 28.97
N ASN A 706 29.02 -12.92 27.83
CA ASN A 706 27.93 -11.95 27.69
C ASN A 706 27.00 -12.32 26.53
N SER A 707 25.71 -12.02 26.66
CA SER A 707 24.75 -12.10 25.56
C SER A 707 25.01 -10.96 24.58
N GLU A 708 25.55 -11.27 23.40
CA GLU A 708 26.05 -10.26 22.47
C GLU A 708 25.16 -10.11 21.23
N LEU A 709 24.62 -11.22 20.71
CA LEU A 709 23.83 -11.21 19.49
C LEU A 709 22.46 -11.87 19.67
N LEU A 710 21.48 -11.44 18.88
CA LEU A 710 20.20 -12.10 18.65
C LEU A 710 20.08 -12.52 17.19
N LEU A 711 19.93 -13.82 16.92
CA LEU A 711 19.67 -14.34 15.57
C LEU A 711 18.17 -14.38 15.36
N VAL A 712 17.75 -13.74 14.29
CA VAL A 712 16.35 -13.61 13.92
C VAL A 712 16.09 -14.32 12.59
N PRO A 713 15.20 -15.34 12.55
CA PRO A 713 14.68 -15.89 11.31
C PRO A 713 14.18 -14.76 10.41
N THR A 714 14.64 -14.78 9.18
CA THR A 714 14.51 -13.67 8.25
C THR A 714 14.17 -14.23 6.88
N LYS A 715 13.20 -13.60 6.20
CA LYS A 715 12.89 -13.92 4.81
C LYS A 715 13.73 -13.04 3.90
N LYS A 716 14.54 -13.66 3.05
CA LYS A 716 15.16 -12.95 1.92
C LYS A 716 14.06 -12.59 0.92
N ILE A 717 13.97 -11.32 0.52
CA ILE A 717 12.97 -10.89 -0.46
C ILE A 717 13.60 -10.94 -1.85
N CYS A 718 12.94 -11.69 -2.74
CA CYS A 718 13.23 -11.75 -4.16
C CYS A 718 12.45 -10.63 -4.86
N ASN A 719 13.12 -9.59 -5.37
CA ASN A 719 12.44 -8.53 -6.13
C ASN A 719 12.25 -8.89 -7.61
N ALA A 720 12.97 -9.89 -8.09
CA ALA A 720 12.98 -10.32 -9.48
C ALA A 720 13.43 -11.78 -9.59
N VAL A 721 13.04 -12.43 -10.69
CA VAL A 721 13.40 -13.81 -11.04
C VAL A 721 14.46 -13.75 -12.13
N PRO A 722 15.63 -14.41 -11.98
CA PRO A 722 16.56 -14.58 -13.09
C PRO A 722 15.83 -15.30 -14.24
N GLY A 723 15.89 -14.72 -15.44
CA GLY A 723 15.22 -15.22 -16.62
C GLY A 723 13.81 -14.67 -16.87
N ASP A 724 13.17 -14.00 -15.91
CA ASP A 724 11.91 -13.26 -16.14
C ASP A 724 12.22 -11.87 -16.68
N VAL A 725 12.80 -11.85 -17.88
CA VAL A 725 13.42 -10.66 -18.48
C VAL A 725 12.39 -9.57 -18.75
N ASN A 726 11.15 -9.95 -19.05
CA ASN A 726 10.04 -9.02 -19.27
C ASN A 726 9.31 -8.59 -17.98
N GLY A 727 9.65 -9.17 -16.83
CA GLY A 727 9.05 -8.83 -15.53
C GLY A 727 7.62 -9.31 -15.34
N SER A 728 7.20 -10.37 -16.04
CA SER A 728 5.86 -10.95 -15.94
C SER A 728 5.56 -11.57 -14.58
N GLY A 729 6.59 -11.84 -13.76
CA GLY A 729 6.47 -12.56 -12.49
C GLY A 729 6.24 -14.06 -12.65
N GLY A 730 6.30 -14.59 -13.88
CA GLY A 730 6.10 -15.99 -14.22
C GLY A 730 7.39 -16.82 -14.24
N VAL A 731 7.24 -18.12 -14.54
CA VAL A 731 8.40 -18.97 -14.86
C VAL A 731 8.96 -18.54 -16.22
N PRO A 732 10.29 -18.37 -16.36
CA PRO A 732 10.88 -17.93 -17.62
C PRO A 732 10.41 -18.77 -18.81
N ASN A 733 10.03 -18.09 -19.88
CA ASN A 733 9.43 -18.69 -21.06
C ASN A 733 9.97 -18.07 -22.36
N LEU A 734 9.39 -18.45 -23.50
CA LEU A 734 9.86 -18.00 -24.80
C LEU A 734 9.79 -16.48 -24.98
N GLN A 735 8.83 -15.79 -24.33
CA GLN A 735 8.74 -14.34 -24.37
C GLN A 735 9.95 -13.69 -23.72
N ASP A 736 10.46 -14.26 -22.64
CA ASP A 736 11.67 -13.76 -21.96
C ASP A 736 12.92 -13.94 -22.81
N VAL A 737 13.02 -15.08 -23.50
CA VAL A 737 14.08 -15.31 -24.50
C VAL A 737 14.04 -14.25 -25.59
N ILE A 738 12.86 -13.97 -26.15
CA ILE A 738 12.68 -12.95 -27.20
C ILE A 738 13.07 -11.57 -26.66
N TYR A 739 12.62 -11.23 -25.46
CA TYR A 739 12.94 -9.96 -24.81
C TYR A 739 14.46 -9.80 -24.61
N LEU A 740 15.13 -10.85 -24.13
CA LEU A 740 16.58 -10.86 -23.92
C LEU A 740 17.36 -10.75 -25.23
N VAL A 741 16.92 -11.45 -26.28
CA VAL A 741 17.49 -11.32 -27.64
C VAL A 741 17.38 -9.88 -28.10
N ASN A 742 16.20 -9.27 -27.97
CA ASN A 742 16.00 -7.88 -28.38
C ASN A 742 16.88 -6.93 -27.58
N TYR A 743 17.01 -7.11 -26.27
CA TYR A 743 17.95 -6.34 -25.44
C TYR A 743 19.41 -6.48 -25.92
N VAL A 744 19.88 -7.70 -26.17
CA VAL A 744 21.28 -7.96 -26.55
C VAL A 744 21.62 -7.40 -27.94
N PHE A 745 20.66 -7.41 -28.86
CA PHE A 745 20.85 -6.95 -30.24
C PHE A 745 20.36 -5.51 -30.49
N ASP A 746 19.81 -4.83 -29.48
CA ASP A 746 19.42 -3.44 -29.59
C ASP A 746 20.64 -2.54 -29.85
N LYS A 747 20.57 -1.75 -30.92
CA LYS A 747 21.64 -0.83 -31.33
C LYS A 747 21.72 0.40 -30.41
N ASP A 748 20.63 0.75 -29.72
CA ASP A 748 20.50 1.99 -28.96
C ASP A 748 20.82 1.84 -27.46
N ARG A 749 21.47 0.71 -27.10
CA ARG A 749 21.94 0.26 -25.77
C ARG A 749 21.46 1.09 -24.56
N PRO A 750 20.82 0.48 -23.54
CA PRO A 750 20.28 1.19 -22.37
C PRO A 750 21.29 2.04 -21.58
N ALA A 751 22.60 1.80 -21.71
CA ALA A 751 23.65 2.62 -21.08
C ALA A 751 23.65 4.09 -21.53
N THR A 752 23.02 4.42 -22.66
CA THR A 752 22.84 5.78 -23.17
C THR A 752 21.46 6.38 -22.90
N GLY A 753 20.62 5.73 -22.09
CA GLY A 753 19.32 6.28 -21.70
C GLY A 753 18.29 6.35 -22.83
N CYS A 754 18.32 5.38 -23.76
CA CYS A 754 17.35 5.32 -24.87
C CYS A 754 17.37 6.54 -25.80
N LEU A 755 18.53 7.20 -25.95
CA LEU A 755 18.69 8.40 -26.79
C LEU A 755 18.91 8.08 -28.29
N GLY A 756 18.23 7.06 -28.80
CA GLY A 756 18.26 6.63 -30.21
C GLY A 756 17.27 7.37 -31.11
N ILE A 757 17.40 7.19 -32.43
CA ILE A 757 16.55 7.81 -33.46
C ILE A 757 15.19 7.08 -33.57
N ASP A 758 15.04 5.93 -32.90
CA ASP A 758 13.79 5.17 -32.75
C ASP A 758 13.38 5.09 -31.26
N PRO A 759 12.67 6.10 -30.72
CA PRO A 759 12.25 6.14 -29.33
C PRO A 759 11.23 5.04 -28.95
N GLY A 760 10.73 4.25 -29.91
CA GLY A 760 9.65 3.28 -29.72
C GLY A 760 10.07 1.87 -29.34
N THR A 761 11.36 1.54 -29.36
CA THR A 761 11.83 0.14 -29.20
C THR A 761 12.96 -0.03 -28.19
N CYS A 762 12.88 0.68 -27.06
CA CYS A 762 13.80 0.40 -25.96
C CYS A 762 13.34 -0.83 -25.17
N TRP A 763 14.25 -1.80 -24.98
CA TRP A 763 13.99 -3.05 -24.26
C TRP A 763 14.65 -3.04 -22.87
N PRO A 764 14.34 -2.12 -21.95
CA PRO A 764 15.05 -2.05 -20.68
C PRO A 764 14.86 -3.33 -19.87
N ILE A 765 15.93 -3.77 -19.20
CA ILE A 765 15.91 -4.85 -18.21
C ILE A 765 16.22 -4.21 -16.86
N ASP A 766 15.22 -4.16 -15.98
CA ASP A 766 15.37 -3.65 -14.61
C ASP A 766 14.70 -4.62 -13.62
N PRO A 767 15.42 -5.14 -12.61
CA PRO A 767 16.88 -5.06 -12.45
C PRO A 767 17.63 -5.87 -13.52
N ILE A 768 18.83 -5.42 -13.88
CA ILE A 768 19.70 -6.05 -14.91
C ILE A 768 19.89 -7.56 -14.68
N CYS A 769 19.90 -7.99 -13.44
CA CYS A 769 20.02 -9.40 -13.06
C CYS A 769 18.93 -10.31 -13.64
N ARG A 770 17.78 -9.78 -14.10
CA ARG A 770 16.76 -10.58 -14.80
C ARG A 770 17.32 -11.19 -16.09
N GLY A 771 18.24 -10.49 -16.74
CA GLY A 771 18.89 -10.93 -17.97
C GLY A 771 20.24 -11.64 -17.78
N ASP A 772 20.91 -11.53 -16.63
CA ASP A 772 22.20 -12.21 -16.34
C ASP A 772 21.96 -13.64 -15.83
N VAL A 773 21.31 -14.46 -16.65
CA VAL A 773 20.78 -15.76 -16.25
C VAL A 773 21.86 -16.81 -15.99
N ASN A 774 23.11 -16.57 -16.40
CA ASN A 774 24.23 -17.47 -16.13
C ASN A 774 25.11 -17.01 -14.96
N GLY A 775 24.69 -15.96 -14.26
CA GLY A 775 25.35 -15.47 -13.05
C GLY A 775 26.71 -14.82 -13.26
N SER A 776 27.05 -14.42 -14.48
CA SER A 776 28.36 -13.86 -14.82
C SER A 776 28.68 -12.54 -14.11
N GLY A 777 27.66 -11.83 -13.59
CA GLY A 777 27.80 -10.52 -12.96
C GLY A 777 28.11 -9.42 -13.98
N GLY A 778 27.89 -9.67 -15.27
CA GLY A 778 28.07 -8.74 -16.37
C GLY A 778 26.74 -8.24 -16.95
N ASN A 779 26.83 -7.41 -17.99
CA ASN A 779 25.63 -7.06 -18.77
C ASN A 779 25.14 -8.30 -19.52
N PRO A 780 23.80 -8.50 -19.61
CA PRO A 780 23.23 -9.61 -20.35
C PRO A 780 23.75 -9.64 -21.79
N ASN A 781 24.13 -10.83 -22.25
CA ASN A 781 24.77 -11.04 -23.54
C ASN A 781 24.27 -12.34 -24.21
N LEU A 782 24.88 -12.73 -25.34
CA LEU A 782 24.43 -13.90 -26.10
C LEU A 782 24.56 -15.21 -25.31
N GLN A 783 25.50 -15.30 -24.37
CA GLN A 783 25.64 -16.47 -23.50
C GLN A 783 24.41 -16.61 -22.59
N ASP A 784 23.87 -15.51 -22.08
CA ASP A 784 22.63 -15.48 -21.30
C ASP A 784 21.43 -15.90 -22.13
N VAL A 785 21.33 -15.43 -23.38
CA VAL A 785 20.30 -15.87 -24.33
C VAL A 785 20.35 -17.39 -24.51
N ILE A 786 21.53 -17.95 -24.80
CA ILE A 786 21.70 -19.40 -25.00
C ILE A 786 21.30 -20.17 -23.74
N TYR A 787 21.70 -19.66 -22.58
CA TYR A 787 21.41 -20.28 -21.29
C TYR A 787 19.89 -20.30 -21.02
N LEU A 788 19.20 -19.20 -21.28
CA LEU A 788 17.74 -19.09 -21.12
C LEU A 788 16.97 -19.93 -22.14
N VAL A 789 17.43 -20.00 -23.39
CA VAL A 789 16.88 -20.90 -24.42
C VAL A 789 16.95 -22.34 -23.95
N ASN A 790 18.11 -22.76 -23.46
CA ASN A 790 18.30 -24.13 -22.98
C ASN A 790 17.39 -24.44 -21.79
N PHE A 791 17.19 -23.48 -20.87
CA PHE A 791 16.21 -23.61 -19.79
C PHE A 791 14.78 -23.79 -20.31
N VAL A 792 14.32 -22.91 -21.21
CA VAL A 792 12.94 -22.89 -21.70
C VAL A 792 12.58 -24.15 -22.48
N PHE A 793 13.54 -24.72 -23.21
CA PHE A 793 13.36 -25.91 -24.04
C PHE A 793 13.82 -27.22 -23.37
N ASP A 794 14.23 -27.19 -22.09
CA ASP A 794 14.60 -28.40 -21.38
C ASP A 794 13.37 -29.31 -21.19
N LYS A 795 13.47 -30.54 -21.71
CA LYS A 795 12.38 -31.54 -21.64
C LYS A 795 12.24 -32.16 -20.25
N ASP A 796 13.25 -32.02 -19.40
CA ASP A 796 13.26 -32.59 -18.04
C ASP A 796 12.53 -31.70 -17.00
N ARG A 797 11.90 -30.59 -17.44
CA ARG A 797 11.19 -29.60 -16.60
C ARG A 797 9.98 -30.14 -15.81
N ILE A 798 9.45 -31.32 -16.14
CA ILE A 798 8.11 -31.76 -15.69
C ILE A 798 8.06 -32.29 -14.25
N ALA A 799 9.16 -32.45 -13.52
CA ALA A 799 9.08 -32.94 -12.13
C ALA A 799 10.08 -32.23 -11.21
N THR A 800 9.64 -31.16 -10.55
CA THR A 800 10.00 -30.59 -9.22
C THR A 800 11.44 -30.62 -8.65
N ALA A 801 12.43 -31.14 -9.35
CA ALA A 801 13.84 -31.09 -9.03
C ALA A 801 14.54 -31.73 -10.24
N CYS A 802 15.63 -31.14 -10.69
CA CYS A 802 16.60 -31.69 -11.65
C CYS A 802 17.06 -33.14 -11.35
N LEU A 803 16.17 -34.12 -11.48
CA LEU A 803 16.31 -35.54 -11.12
C LEU A 803 16.27 -36.44 -12.37
N GLY A 804 16.40 -35.85 -13.56
CA GLY A 804 16.55 -36.60 -14.80
C GLY A 804 17.82 -37.45 -14.83
N LEU A 805 17.84 -38.49 -15.66
CA LEU A 805 18.91 -39.49 -15.81
C LEU A 805 20.27 -38.91 -16.27
N SER A 806 20.36 -37.60 -16.51
CA SER A 806 21.58 -36.88 -16.91
C SER A 806 21.81 -35.66 -16.01
N PRO A 807 22.36 -35.79 -14.79
CA PRO A 807 22.55 -34.69 -13.83
C PRO A 807 23.42 -33.50 -14.28
N GLY A 808 23.94 -33.51 -15.51
CA GLY A 808 24.82 -32.48 -16.07
C GLY A 808 24.17 -31.56 -17.10
N ASN A 809 22.85 -31.63 -17.33
CA ASN A 809 22.15 -30.84 -18.37
C ASN A 809 21.13 -29.81 -17.83
N CYS A 810 21.03 -29.60 -16.52
CA CYS A 810 20.05 -28.66 -15.97
C CYS A 810 20.52 -27.20 -16.09
N TRP A 811 19.85 -26.43 -16.95
CA TRP A 811 20.14 -25.02 -17.20
C TRP A 811 19.30 -24.13 -16.29
N CYS A 812 19.57 -24.08 -14.99
CA CYS A 812 18.81 -23.23 -14.07
C CYS A 812 19.34 -21.78 -14.07
N PRO A 813 18.49 -20.76 -14.30
CA PRO A 813 18.89 -19.37 -14.21
C PRO A 813 19.53 -19.06 -12.85
N GLU A 814 20.75 -18.53 -12.85
CA GLU A 814 21.51 -18.32 -11.63
C GLU A 814 21.09 -17.01 -10.93
N PRO A 815 20.79 -17.04 -9.62
CA PRO A 815 20.42 -15.83 -8.88
C PRO A 815 21.62 -14.88 -8.71
N THR A 816 21.46 -13.64 -9.17
CA THR A 816 22.41 -12.55 -8.97
C THR A 816 21.76 -11.28 -8.42
N GLU A 817 22.50 -10.58 -7.54
CA GLU A 817 22.10 -9.27 -7.00
C GLU A 817 20.72 -9.26 -6.31
N THR A 818 19.74 -8.52 -6.86
CA THR A 818 18.35 -8.45 -6.37
C THR A 818 17.47 -9.57 -6.92
N CYS A 819 17.93 -10.28 -7.96
CA CYS A 819 17.28 -11.44 -8.51
C CYS A 819 17.66 -12.65 -7.67
N CYS A 820 16.65 -13.22 -7.04
CA CYS A 820 16.81 -14.40 -6.20
C CYS A 820 15.99 -15.52 -6.82
N ASP A 821 16.09 -16.73 -6.29
CA ASP A 821 15.41 -17.89 -6.87
C ASP A 821 14.00 -18.06 -6.27
N PRO A 822 12.91 -17.72 -6.97
CA PRO A 822 11.56 -18.11 -6.58
C PRO A 822 11.06 -19.35 -7.33
N LEU A 823 11.88 -19.95 -8.20
CA LEU A 823 11.44 -21.03 -9.07
C LEU A 823 11.41 -22.35 -8.31
N THR A 824 10.21 -22.85 -8.06
CA THR A 824 10.01 -24.25 -7.67
C THR A 824 10.56 -25.16 -8.77
N GLY A 825 11.64 -25.88 -8.49
CA GLY A 825 12.22 -26.88 -9.41
C GLY A 825 13.71 -26.71 -9.76
N CYS A 826 14.37 -25.63 -9.34
CA CYS A 826 15.83 -25.48 -9.42
C CYS A 826 16.49 -25.72 -8.03
N PRO A 827 17.60 -26.49 -7.94
CA PRO A 827 18.19 -26.96 -6.67
C PRO A 827 19.13 -26.00 -5.91
#